data_AF-A0A939UK60-F1
#
_entry.id   AF-A0A939UK60-F1
#
_cell.length_a   1.000
_cell.length_b   1.000
_cell.length_c   1.000
_cell.angle_alpha   90.00
_cell.angle_beta   90.00
_cell.angle_gamma   90.00
#
_symmetry.space_group_name_H-M   'P 1'
#
loop_
_entity.id
_entity.type
_entity.pdbx_description
1 polymer ?
#
loop_
_entity_poly.entity_id
_entity_poly.type
_entity_poly.pdbx_seq_one_letter_code
_entity_poly.pdbx_strand_id
1 'polypeptide(L)'
;YVRQEISADDLSFPYIDESGVEYSQSNGVSRPYVSVPNGSVCDVTYEGNDHAGTATVIVTPTEKDHYYYGSASKTFTIRPGVATVKNYAELTAASATFNFNRYEITGDIVVPADGTLYIHPHETLNFAGNALTINGACTNNGEIKSYKPYYNSRTGETTLNEFTLNITVNDGGSFGGEGKLSAQKIKVTANGDFTLQSPESTTFESFNQSKGTFTAKSSFAVQGSSSVSVLTIGSNAGFIVETGSTANLESLSVSGDFNVKGTLYVSEESYFYGNTMRYNNGFIYLGTDTYVANMNFSNCGALFNRGDFVCDDYTAYYTNGYGFDNTNGHVWTYFNFAELTDNITIKKRLSASIVTLEYTEVEYDGTDKKPSFTVDGVAPENLSKNYTVTYAASPKNVGEYTVSISIPKSNGKYTYGGAVSLTYNIKPGICHLTRSSSFNSSLANANYEKVLLEADVDLGNTYGLSSYTYTIPDGATLDTNGYSLTVTNANLYVEGELILSSPTGERKYSLLLLNTSNLRNYNVITNNGVLCFDSPSEHYLTDIHSNVTFINNGSVYGGAGASSYSFKQENVTSGAGNVYVRTPLPEADLDLEYTETSYTGSNLTPIVSYTGSVLTPGAFDVFGKTYSNNRNAGAATVTVKPDLLNETYYGSVTLDFTINRAVKIVTTSLHSSDFTDKNYYEVRLGSSNIILSEDVIVPSDMSFNFSVYYLNYSTGRLLVEDGAVLRAEAIDRSTFMKNVNNAHEIKLLDNVADKISVTFRPIDTTTDKIYLAKYNSRNELYTETFNINNLRIDLNGYSMTGGFEITTNKKNYTNPYFTLDIFNNTQQESVIGNTSSTEYGFVQKYNSEMGERIVVNLNNVTVAGIKIEGHNVGRGIQLNATNCKIQTAGTYALEIPWNDINADSVFNNCSFSATGNNGKIIYIYSGTHYFNNCTYNASALVGSMINYRTSTSGGSHIPSVYINEIKQN
;
A
#
# COMPACT_ATOMS: atom_id res chain seq x y z
N TYR A 1 41.58 -1.74 89.00
CA TYR A 1 41.22 -2.54 87.82
C TYR A 1 39.83 -3.10 88.03
N VAL A 2 38.87 -2.74 87.17
CA VAL A 2 37.56 -3.39 87.14
C VAL A 2 37.74 -4.63 86.28
N ARG A 3 37.58 -5.82 86.85
CA ARG A 3 37.64 -7.07 86.07
C ARG A 3 36.32 -7.24 85.33
N GLN A 4 36.38 -7.80 84.13
CA GLN A 4 35.20 -8.14 83.32
C GLN A 4 34.89 -9.63 83.49
N GLU A 5 33.60 -10.01 83.51
CA GLU A 5 33.24 -11.43 83.47
C GLU A 5 33.53 -11.97 82.06
N ILE A 6 34.26 -13.09 81.94
CA ILE A 6 34.54 -13.71 80.64
C ILE A 6 33.24 -14.27 80.04
N SER A 7 32.96 -13.94 78.79
CA SER A 7 31.76 -14.37 78.08
C SER A 7 32.10 -15.31 76.92
N ALA A 8 31.10 -16.02 76.39
CA ALA A 8 31.28 -16.88 75.21
C ALA A 8 31.66 -16.10 73.94
N ASP A 9 31.37 -14.79 73.90
CA ASP A 9 31.71 -13.90 72.79
C ASP A 9 33.20 -13.51 72.82
N ASP A 10 33.83 -13.57 73.99
CA ASP A 10 35.28 -13.35 74.15
C ASP A 10 36.11 -14.55 73.69
N LEU A 11 35.47 -15.71 73.48
CA LEU A 11 36.13 -16.91 72.97
C LEU A 11 36.03 -16.94 71.44
N SER A 12 37.17 -16.88 70.76
CA SER A 12 37.23 -17.06 69.31
C SER A 12 37.90 -18.37 68.95
N PHE A 13 37.27 -19.13 68.05
CA PHE A 13 37.95 -20.14 67.27
C PHE A 13 38.53 -19.41 66.06
N PRO A 14 39.85 -19.45 65.81
CA PRO A 14 40.40 -18.86 64.59
C PRO A 14 39.67 -19.44 63.38
N TYR A 15 39.31 -18.58 62.43
CA TYR A 15 38.52 -18.90 61.23
C TYR A 15 39.10 -20.15 60.52
N ILE A 16 38.24 -21.15 60.29
CA ILE A 16 38.61 -22.44 59.72
C ILE A 16 37.99 -22.53 58.33
N ASP A 17 38.83 -22.51 57.28
CA ASP A 17 38.39 -22.94 55.96
C ASP A 17 38.36 -24.47 55.87
N GLU A 18 37.79 -24.99 54.79
CA GLU A 18 37.50 -26.41 54.58
C GLU A 18 38.76 -27.34 54.54
N SER A 19 39.98 -26.83 54.76
CA SER A 19 41.23 -27.59 54.63
C SER A 19 41.90 -28.08 55.93
N GLY A 20 41.31 -27.84 57.11
CA GLY A 20 41.61 -28.61 58.33
C GLY A 20 42.41 -27.90 59.43
N VAL A 21 42.27 -28.42 60.65
CA VAL A 21 42.89 -27.92 61.90
C VAL A 21 44.30 -28.52 62.08
N GLU A 22 45.26 -27.71 62.51
CA GLU A 22 46.41 -28.22 63.29
C GLU A 22 45.90 -28.69 64.66
N TYR A 23 45.57 -29.98 64.76
CA TYR A 23 45.39 -30.60 66.07
C TYR A 23 46.79 -30.90 66.62
N SER A 24 47.13 -30.43 67.83
CA SER A 24 48.24 -31.04 68.55
C SER A 24 47.79 -32.43 69.01
N GLN A 25 48.17 -33.46 68.26
CA GLN A 25 47.95 -34.84 68.68
C GLN A 25 48.92 -35.18 69.82
N SER A 26 48.41 -35.18 71.04
CA SER A 26 48.90 -36.13 72.04
C SER A 26 47.71 -36.93 72.56
N ASN A 27 47.77 -38.25 72.42
CA ASN A 27 46.83 -39.25 72.95
C ASN A 27 45.40 -39.30 72.37
N GLY A 28 45.21 -39.02 71.08
CA GLY A 28 43.94 -39.34 70.39
C GLY A 28 42.75 -38.43 70.72
N VAL A 29 43.01 -37.25 71.29
CA VAL A 29 41.99 -36.26 71.63
C VAL A 29 42.18 -35.00 70.78
N SER A 30 41.23 -34.72 69.89
CA SER A 30 41.20 -33.50 69.09
C SER A 30 40.78 -32.30 69.95
N ARG A 31 41.70 -31.37 70.19
CA ARG A 31 41.44 -30.13 70.95
C ARG A 31 41.51 -28.94 70.00
N PRO A 32 40.40 -28.20 69.73
CA PRO A 32 40.47 -26.98 68.97
C PRO A 32 41.30 -25.93 69.72
N TYR A 33 42.13 -25.18 69.01
CA TYR A 33 42.82 -24.03 69.60
C TYR A 33 41.78 -22.93 69.90
N VAL A 34 41.63 -22.57 71.17
CA VAL A 34 40.76 -21.46 71.59
C VAL A 34 41.63 -20.23 71.81
N SER A 35 41.41 -19.20 70.99
CA SER A 35 42.06 -17.91 71.20
C SER A 35 41.32 -17.18 72.31
N VAL A 36 42.00 -17.00 73.45
CA VAL A 36 41.56 -16.15 74.56
C VAL A 36 42.10 -14.72 74.37
N PRO A 37 41.45 -13.69 74.94
CA PRO A 37 41.90 -12.30 74.84
C PRO A 37 43.36 -12.11 75.26
N ASN A 38 44.05 -11.20 74.58
CA ASN A 38 45.51 -11.04 74.65
C ASN A 38 45.96 -10.61 76.06
N GLY A 39 46.78 -11.43 76.74
CA GLY A 39 47.32 -11.17 78.08
C GLY A 39 46.64 -11.94 79.23
N SER A 40 45.65 -12.79 78.94
CA SER A 40 44.96 -13.64 79.92
C SER A 40 45.68 -14.95 80.24
N VAL A 41 45.55 -15.43 81.48
CA VAL A 41 46.06 -16.75 81.92
C VAL A 41 44.85 -17.59 82.31
N CYS A 42 44.43 -18.52 81.45
CA CYS A 42 43.22 -19.33 81.64
C CYS A 42 43.51 -20.83 81.65
N ASP A 43 42.72 -21.59 82.42
CA ASP A 43 42.60 -23.04 82.30
C ASP A 43 41.52 -23.39 81.25
N VAL A 44 41.79 -24.42 80.44
CA VAL A 44 40.87 -24.87 79.38
C VAL A 44 40.54 -26.34 79.57
N THR A 45 39.26 -26.66 79.75
CA THR A 45 38.73 -28.02 79.83
C THR A 45 37.78 -28.31 78.67
N TYR A 46 37.64 -29.59 78.31
CA TYR A 46 36.77 -30.05 77.23
C TYR A 46 35.83 -31.13 77.77
N GLU A 47 34.55 -31.04 77.39
CA GLU A 47 33.52 -32.03 77.70
C GLU A 47 32.91 -32.58 76.40
N GLY A 48 32.65 -33.90 76.35
CA GLY A 48 32.03 -34.56 75.21
C GLY A 48 32.90 -34.59 73.94
N ASN A 49 34.23 -34.53 74.07
CA ASN A 49 35.16 -34.45 72.95
C ASN A 49 35.84 -35.80 72.58
N ASP A 50 35.27 -36.90 73.03
CA ASP A 50 35.70 -38.28 72.76
C ASP A 50 34.93 -38.96 71.61
N HIS A 51 33.86 -38.32 71.12
CA HIS A 51 33.04 -38.81 70.00
C HIS A 51 32.71 -37.70 68.99
N ALA A 52 32.36 -38.10 67.76
CA ALA A 52 31.80 -37.18 66.77
C ALA A 52 30.44 -36.65 67.25
N GLY A 53 30.20 -35.34 67.13
CA GLY A 53 29.03 -34.69 67.71
C GLY A 53 29.33 -33.31 68.30
N THR A 54 28.48 -32.84 69.21
CA THR A 54 28.67 -31.55 69.89
C THR A 54 29.53 -31.72 71.12
N ALA A 55 30.66 -31.04 71.15
CA ALA A 55 31.55 -30.93 72.31
C ALA A 55 31.52 -29.51 72.86
N THR A 56 31.89 -29.35 74.13
CA THR A 56 31.96 -28.05 74.79
C THR A 56 33.39 -27.79 75.25
N VAL A 57 33.90 -26.60 74.95
CA VAL A 57 35.11 -26.08 75.59
C VAL A 57 34.72 -25.10 76.68
N ILE A 58 35.34 -25.24 77.85
CA ILE A 58 35.12 -24.38 79.01
C ILE A 58 36.45 -23.70 79.33
N VAL A 59 36.43 -22.37 79.35
CA VAL A 59 37.59 -21.53 79.65
C VAL A 59 37.35 -20.79 80.96
N THR A 60 38.27 -20.99 81.90
CA THR A 60 38.20 -20.40 83.24
C THR A 60 39.48 -19.60 83.48
N PRO A 61 39.42 -18.26 83.62
CA PRO A 61 40.58 -17.45 84.00
C PRO A 61 41.16 -17.95 85.33
N THR A 62 42.48 -18.14 85.38
CA THR A 62 43.18 -18.55 86.59
C THR A 62 43.17 -17.40 87.60
N GLU A 63 43.44 -17.69 88.88
CA GLU A 63 43.49 -16.65 89.93
C GLU A 63 44.52 -15.53 89.66
N LYS A 64 45.47 -15.76 88.75
CA LYS A 64 46.51 -14.81 88.32
C LYS A 64 46.04 -13.86 87.20
N ASP A 65 44.86 -14.06 86.63
CA ASP A 65 44.32 -13.17 85.60
C ASP A 65 43.81 -11.85 86.22
N HIS A 66 44.37 -10.74 85.76
CA HIS A 66 44.04 -9.40 86.26
C HIS A 66 42.90 -8.72 85.48
N TYR A 67 42.47 -9.31 84.38
CA TYR A 67 41.52 -8.72 83.43
C TYR A 67 40.14 -9.39 83.50
N TYR A 68 40.08 -10.72 83.68
CA TYR A 68 38.83 -11.49 83.63
C TYR A 68 38.51 -12.30 84.91
N TYR A 69 37.22 -12.60 85.13
CA TYR A 69 36.71 -13.54 86.17
C TYR A 69 35.52 -14.35 85.64
N GLY A 70 35.10 -15.42 86.34
CA GLY A 70 33.98 -16.29 85.92
C GLY A 70 34.44 -17.47 85.06
N SER A 71 33.53 -18.04 84.26
CA SER A 71 33.85 -19.12 83.30
C SER A 71 32.99 -18.95 82.06
N ALA A 72 33.60 -19.07 80.88
CA ALA A 72 32.89 -19.05 79.61
C ALA A 72 32.91 -20.46 79.01
N SER A 73 31.78 -20.88 78.43
CA SER A 73 31.72 -22.12 77.66
C SER A 73 31.29 -21.84 76.23
N LYS A 74 31.78 -22.63 75.29
CA LYS A 74 31.40 -22.55 73.88
C LYS A 74 31.32 -23.94 73.29
N THR A 75 30.25 -24.21 72.55
CA THR A 75 30.07 -25.47 71.85
C THR A 75 30.79 -25.46 70.51
N PHE A 76 31.30 -26.62 70.09
CA PHE A 76 31.85 -26.87 68.76
C PHE A 76 31.44 -28.27 68.29
N THR A 77 31.42 -28.49 66.98
CA THR A 77 31.04 -29.77 66.39
C THR A 77 32.27 -30.53 65.91
N ILE A 78 32.46 -31.74 66.42
CA ILE A 78 33.43 -32.71 65.92
C ILE A 78 32.75 -33.46 64.76
N ARG A 79 33.27 -33.30 63.55
CA ARG A 79 32.75 -34.00 62.37
C ARG A 79 33.20 -35.46 62.41
N PRO A 80 32.35 -36.43 62.00
CA PRO A 80 32.77 -37.82 61.85
C PRO A 80 33.96 -37.93 60.90
N GLY A 81 34.92 -38.78 61.27
CA GLY A 81 36.16 -38.99 60.52
C GLY A 81 36.09 -40.09 59.46
N VAL A 82 37.26 -40.39 58.90
CA VAL A 82 37.46 -41.54 57.99
C VAL A 82 38.26 -42.62 58.73
N ALA A 83 37.74 -43.85 58.78
CA ALA A 83 38.46 -45.01 59.29
C ALA A 83 39.04 -45.84 58.15
N THR A 84 40.22 -46.41 58.34
CA THR A 84 40.77 -47.44 57.42
C THR A 84 40.64 -48.79 58.10
N VAL A 85 39.99 -49.75 57.44
CA VAL A 85 39.73 -51.09 57.99
C VAL A 85 40.11 -52.17 56.98
N LYS A 86 40.57 -53.34 57.44
CA LYS A 86 41.00 -54.44 56.57
C LYS A 86 40.19 -55.74 56.70
N ASN A 87 39.26 -55.82 57.65
CA ASN A 87 38.43 -57.02 57.87
C ASN A 87 37.11 -56.70 58.59
N TYR A 88 36.21 -57.68 58.67
CA TYR A 88 34.88 -57.55 59.29
C TYR A 88 34.94 -57.15 60.77
N ALA A 89 35.89 -57.67 61.55
CA ALA A 89 36.01 -57.37 62.98
C ALA A 89 36.38 -55.89 63.21
N GLU A 90 37.31 -55.36 62.41
CA GLU A 90 37.69 -53.95 62.45
C GLU A 90 36.58 -53.02 61.97
N LEU A 91 35.87 -53.40 60.91
CA LEU A 91 34.71 -52.63 60.42
C LEU A 91 33.61 -52.55 61.50
N THR A 92 33.30 -53.68 62.15
CA THR A 92 32.30 -53.74 63.22
C THR A 92 32.72 -52.92 64.43
N ALA A 93 33.99 -53.02 64.85
CA ALA A 93 34.52 -52.25 65.97
C ALA A 93 34.53 -50.74 65.67
N ALA A 94 34.90 -50.33 64.45
CA ALA A 94 34.91 -48.94 64.05
C ALA A 94 33.49 -48.36 63.96
N SER A 95 32.55 -49.10 63.35
CA SER A 95 31.15 -48.68 63.21
C SER A 95 30.42 -48.55 64.54
N ALA A 96 30.73 -49.41 65.52
CA ALA A 96 30.16 -49.33 66.86
C ALA A 96 30.47 -48.02 67.62
N THR A 97 31.51 -47.26 67.21
CA THR A 97 31.87 -45.99 67.85
C THR A 97 31.06 -44.80 67.38
N PHE A 98 30.38 -44.90 66.22
CA PHE A 98 29.71 -43.77 65.54
C PHE A 98 30.62 -42.56 65.25
N ASN A 99 31.95 -42.72 65.37
CA ASN A 99 32.92 -41.65 65.17
C ASN A 99 33.32 -41.44 63.71
N PHE A 100 32.89 -42.35 62.83
CA PHE A 100 33.26 -42.36 61.42
C PHE A 100 32.01 -42.41 60.56
N ASN A 101 31.99 -41.62 59.49
CA ASN A 101 30.96 -41.70 58.45
C ASN A 101 31.50 -42.35 57.17
N ARG A 102 32.80 -42.67 57.12
CA ARG A 102 33.45 -43.25 55.95
C ARG A 102 34.48 -44.28 56.37
N TYR A 103 34.44 -45.44 55.72
CA TYR A 103 35.35 -46.57 55.92
C TYR A 103 36.08 -46.87 54.62
N GLU A 104 37.40 -46.71 54.62
CA GLU A 104 38.29 -47.12 53.53
C GLU A 104 38.69 -48.58 53.75
N ILE A 105 38.15 -49.45 52.93
CA ILE A 105 38.38 -50.89 53.01
C ILE A 105 39.65 -51.24 52.25
N THR A 106 40.60 -51.85 52.94
CA THR A 106 41.94 -52.19 52.41
C THR A 106 42.16 -53.69 52.21
N GLY A 107 41.17 -54.51 52.54
CA GLY A 107 41.15 -55.95 52.29
C GLY A 107 39.71 -56.47 52.21
N ASP A 108 39.53 -57.68 51.70
CA ASP A 108 38.19 -58.27 51.53
C ASP A 108 37.42 -58.37 52.85
N ILE A 109 36.12 -58.08 52.80
CA ILE A 109 35.22 -58.21 53.95
C ILE A 109 34.42 -59.48 53.81
N VAL A 110 34.53 -60.38 54.78
CA VAL A 110 33.75 -61.62 54.86
C VAL A 110 32.85 -61.56 56.10
N VAL A 111 31.53 -61.46 55.88
CA VAL A 111 30.53 -61.55 56.95
C VAL A 111 30.33 -63.04 57.29
N PRO A 112 30.58 -63.47 58.54
CA PRO A 112 30.43 -64.87 58.94
C PRO A 112 28.94 -65.28 58.96
N ALA A 113 28.67 -66.58 59.00
CA ALA A 113 27.31 -67.12 58.88
C ALA A 113 26.35 -66.68 60.01
N ASP A 114 26.88 -66.48 61.21
CA ASP A 114 26.19 -65.93 62.39
C ASP A 114 26.32 -64.40 62.51
N GLY A 115 27.06 -63.78 61.58
CA GLY A 115 27.32 -62.34 61.56
C GLY A 115 26.21 -61.55 60.88
N THR A 116 26.04 -60.31 61.35
CA THR A 116 25.24 -59.30 60.66
C THR A 116 26.11 -58.07 60.42
N LEU A 117 26.14 -57.59 59.17
CA LEU A 117 26.73 -56.30 58.82
C LEU A 117 25.61 -55.29 58.60
N TYR A 118 25.54 -54.28 59.47
CA TYR A 118 24.59 -53.18 59.35
C TYR A 118 25.34 -51.92 58.92
N ILE A 119 24.91 -51.28 57.83
CA ILE A 119 25.47 -50.02 57.35
C ILE A 119 24.42 -48.93 57.58
N HIS A 120 24.75 -47.97 58.43
CA HIS A 120 23.83 -46.89 58.79
C HIS A 120 23.65 -45.87 57.64
N PRO A 121 22.51 -45.13 57.58
CA PRO A 121 22.22 -44.21 56.48
C PRO A 121 23.25 -43.12 56.15
N HIS A 122 24.09 -42.75 57.12
CA HIS A 122 25.13 -41.74 56.97
C HIS A 122 26.52 -42.34 56.74
N GLU A 123 26.64 -43.67 56.72
CA GLU A 123 27.90 -44.37 56.55
C GLU A 123 28.19 -44.68 55.10
N THR A 124 29.48 -44.66 54.78
CA THR A 124 30.00 -44.96 53.44
C THR A 124 31.11 -45.99 53.54
N LEU A 125 30.96 -47.14 52.89
CA LEU A 125 32.00 -48.16 52.77
C LEU A 125 32.62 -48.07 51.37
N ASN A 126 33.91 -47.72 51.28
CA ASN A 126 34.65 -47.68 50.03
C ASN A 126 35.57 -48.91 49.90
N PHE A 127 35.22 -49.83 49.00
CA PHE A 127 35.94 -51.08 48.77
C PHE A 127 37.22 -50.93 47.96
N ALA A 128 37.35 -49.86 47.15
CA ALA A 128 38.54 -49.59 46.33
C ALA A 128 39.11 -50.82 45.57
N GLY A 129 38.23 -51.70 45.08
CA GLY A 129 38.57 -52.94 44.37
C GLY A 129 38.52 -54.24 45.18
N ASN A 130 38.38 -54.18 46.50
CA ASN A 130 38.19 -55.35 47.36
C ASN A 130 36.75 -55.91 47.28
N ALA A 131 36.56 -57.16 47.70
CA ALA A 131 35.28 -57.86 47.63
C ALA A 131 34.51 -57.85 48.97
N LEU A 132 33.18 -57.89 48.86
CA LEU A 132 32.26 -58.14 49.97
C LEU A 132 31.66 -59.55 49.81
N THR A 133 31.95 -60.44 50.75
CA THR A 133 31.39 -61.80 50.81
C THR A 133 30.47 -61.92 52.02
N ILE A 134 29.24 -62.40 51.81
CA ILE A 134 28.19 -62.46 52.84
C ILE A 134 27.76 -63.92 53.04
N ASN A 135 28.16 -64.51 54.18
CA ASN A 135 27.66 -65.82 54.61
C ASN A 135 26.48 -65.71 55.58
N GLY A 136 26.35 -64.59 56.29
CA GLY A 136 25.25 -64.27 57.22
C GLY A 136 24.31 -63.24 56.62
N ALA A 137 24.05 -62.14 57.32
CA ALA A 137 23.17 -61.06 56.84
C ALA A 137 23.93 -59.75 56.60
N CYS A 138 23.55 -59.02 55.54
CA CYS A 138 24.00 -57.66 55.30
C CYS A 138 22.81 -56.74 55.01
N THR A 139 22.63 -55.72 55.86
CA THR A 139 21.62 -54.67 55.69
C THR A 139 22.32 -53.36 55.36
N ASN A 140 22.28 -52.96 54.09
CA ASN A 140 22.82 -51.70 53.63
C ASN A 140 21.75 -50.61 53.68
N ASN A 141 21.83 -49.65 54.61
CA ASN A 141 21.00 -48.44 54.58
C ASN A 141 21.81 -47.18 54.22
N GLY A 142 23.15 -47.27 54.14
CA GLY A 142 24.06 -46.18 53.77
C GLY A 142 24.54 -46.27 52.32
N GLU A 143 25.82 -46.04 52.07
CA GLU A 143 26.44 -46.16 50.74
C GLU A 143 27.55 -47.22 50.72
N ILE A 144 27.45 -48.21 49.82
CA ILE A 144 28.57 -49.09 49.45
C ILE A 144 29.10 -48.64 48.11
N LYS A 145 30.40 -48.38 48.02
CA LYS A 145 31.04 -47.95 46.78
C LYS A 145 32.41 -48.55 46.55
N SER A 146 32.90 -48.45 45.32
CA SER A 146 34.25 -48.88 44.95
C SER A 146 34.87 -47.86 44.01
N TYR A 147 35.72 -46.99 44.54
CA TYR A 147 36.55 -46.08 43.74
C TYR A 147 37.89 -45.80 44.44
N LYS A 148 38.91 -45.42 43.65
CA LYS A 148 40.14 -44.85 44.21
C LYS A 148 40.38 -43.46 43.60
N PRO A 149 40.42 -42.39 44.41
CA PRO A 149 40.78 -41.08 43.87
C PRO A 149 42.25 -41.10 43.44
N TYR A 150 42.51 -40.78 42.17
CA TYR A 150 43.83 -40.54 41.61
C TYR A 150 44.05 -39.05 41.49
N TYR A 151 44.94 -38.53 42.33
CA TYR A 151 45.34 -37.13 42.25
C TYR A 151 46.43 -36.95 41.19
N ASN A 152 46.10 -36.27 40.10
CA ASN A 152 47.08 -35.91 39.09
C ASN A 152 47.86 -34.69 39.57
N SER A 153 49.06 -34.94 40.11
CA SER A 153 49.93 -33.89 40.64
C SER A 153 50.39 -32.83 39.63
N ARG A 154 50.23 -33.07 38.32
CA ARG A 154 50.53 -32.08 37.26
C ARG A 154 49.36 -31.16 36.94
N THR A 155 48.13 -31.65 36.96
CA THR A 155 46.94 -30.85 36.57
C THR A 155 46.19 -30.31 37.78
N GLY A 156 46.46 -30.84 38.98
CA GLY A 156 45.69 -30.55 40.19
C GLY A 156 44.31 -31.22 40.19
N GLU A 157 43.98 -32.01 39.17
CA GLU A 157 42.68 -32.69 39.03
C GLU A 157 42.71 -34.05 39.72
N THR A 158 41.64 -34.34 40.46
CA THR A 158 41.39 -35.68 40.99
C THR A 158 40.51 -36.44 40.01
N THR A 159 41.05 -37.47 39.36
CA THR A 159 40.27 -38.41 38.54
C THR A 159 39.95 -39.65 39.36
N LEU A 160 38.74 -40.18 39.24
CA LEU A 160 38.36 -41.40 39.95
C LEU A 160 38.83 -42.60 39.12
N ASN A 161 39.80 -43.36 39.62
CA ASN A 161 40.22 -44.62 38.99
C ASN A 161 39.11 -45.66 39.14
N GLU A 162 38.81 -46.32 38.02
CA GLU A 162 37.71 -47.27 37.82
C GLU A 162 37.96 -48.57 38.60
N PHE A 163 37.09 -48.92 39.54
CA PHE A 163 37.13 -50.22 40.23
C PHE A 163 35.76 -50.91 40.19
N THR A 164 35.79 -52.23 40.02
CA THR A 164 34.61 -53.07 40.13
C THR A 164 34.25 -53.27 41.59
N LEU A 165 32.97 -53.15 41.93
CA LEU A 165 32.41 -53.60 43.21
C LEU A 165 31.95 -55.05 43.06
N ASN A 166 32.59 -55.98 43.76
CA ASN A 166 32.24 -57.40 43.76
C ASN A 166 31.50 -57.77 45.04
N ILE A 167 30.23 -58.17 44.90
CA ILE A 167 29.40 -58.65 46.00
C ILE A 167 29.07 -60.12 45.78
N THR A 168 29.41 -60.95 46.77
CA THR A 168 29.08 -62.38 46.79
C THR A 168 28.16 -62.68 47.97
N VAL A 169 26.96 -63.19 47.70
CA VAL A 169 26.04 -63.70 48.74
C VAL A 169 26.07 -65.22 48.66
N ASN A 170 26.60 -65.89 49.69
CA ASN A 170 26.68 -67.35 49.70
C ASN A 170 25.35 -68.00 50.11
N ASP A 171 25.27 -69.33 49.98
CA ASP A 171 24.10 -70.11 50.35
C ASP A 171 23.76 -69.91 51.84
N GLY A 172 22.49 -69.61 52.15
CA GLY A 172 22.03 -69.22 53.48
C GLY A 172 22.29 -67.75 53.88
N GLY A 173 23.04 -66.98 53.07
CA GLY A 173 23.26 -65.55 53.29
C GLY A 173 22.12 -64.68 52.77
N SER A 174 22.04 -63.43 53.24
CA SER A 174 21.10 -62.43 52.71
C SER A 174 21.70 -61.03 52.58
N PHE A 175 21.34 -60.33 51.49
CA PHE A 175 21.66 -58.93 51.26
C PHE A 175 20.38 -58.12 51.05
N GLY A 176 20.25 -56.97 51.72
CA GLY A 176 19.11 -56.06 51.55
C GLY A 176 19.34 -54.69 52.16
N GLY A 177 18.29 -53.87 52.24
CA GLY A 177 18.30 -52.53 52.84
C GLY A 177 18.12 -51.40 51.82
N GLU A 178 17.88 -50.19 52.33
CA GLU A 178 17.52 -49.00 51.55
C GLU A 178 18.70 -48.22 50.97
N GLY A 179 19.90 -48.78 51.07
CA GLY A 179 21.16 -48.10 50.80
C GLY A 179 21.50 -48.00 49.31
N LYS A 180 22.46 -47.14 49.02
CA LYS A 180 23.01 -46.92 47.69
C LYS A 180 24.14 -47.92 47.39
N LEU A 181 24.16 -48.42 46.16
CA LEU A 181 25.31 -49.12 45.56
C LEU A 181 25.92 -48.23 44.48
N SER A 182 27.13 -47.73 44.71
CA SER A 182 27.80 -46.76 43.83
C SER A 182 29.12 -47.32 43.29
N ALA A 183 29.13 -47.86 42.08
CA ALA A 183 30.37 -48.13 41.36
C ALA A 183 30.14 -48.00 39.86
N GLN A 184 31.21 -47.76 39.10
CA GLN A 184 31.12 -47.76 37.64
C GLN A 184 30.80 -49.16 37.09
N LYS A 185 31.25 -50.20 37.80
CA LYS A 185 30.99 -51.60 37.49
C LYS A 185 30.58 -52.33 38.75
N ILE A 186 29.37 -52.87 38.80
CA ILE A 186 28.88 -53.68 39.92
C ILE A 186 28.70 -55.11 39.42
N LYS A 187 29.32 -56.07 40.11
CA LYS A 187 29.15 -57.51 39.87
C LYS A 187 28.57 -58.16 41.10
N VAL A 188 27.47 -58.90 40.90
CA VAL A 188 26.81 -59.65 41.97
C VAL A 188 26.76 -61.13 41.60
N THR A 189 27.22 -61.97 42.54
CA THR A 189 27.02 -63.42 42.50
C THR A 189 26.26 -63.82 43.76
N ALA A 190 25.03 -64.31 43.62
CA ALA A 190 24.16 -64.60 44.76
C ALA A 190 23.64 -66.04 44.72
N ASN A 191 23.93 -66.77 45.79
CA ASN A 191 23.43 -68.11 46.10
C ASN A 191 22.46 -68.06 47.31
N GLY A 192 22.28 -66.89 47.91
CA GLY A 192 21.31 -66.60 48.97
C GLY A 192 20.43 -65.41 48.57
N ASP A 193 19.56 -64.93 49.47
CA ASP A 193 18.57 -63.91 49.11
C ASP A 193 19.22 -62.54 48.82
N PHE A 194 18.80 -61.89 47.73
CA PHE A 194 19.28 -60.57 47.35
C PHE A 194 18.10 -59.63 47.10
N THR A 195 17.92 -58.64 47.97
CA THR A 195 16.92 -57.59 47.81
C THR A 195 17.61 -56.29 47.39
N LEU A 196 17.29 -55.79 46.20
CA LEU A 196 17.69 -54.47 45.76
C LEU A 196 16.60 -53.46 46.11
N GLN A 197 16.89 -52.56 47.04
CA GLN A 197 15.99 -51.48 47.44
C GLN A 197 16.80 -50.18 47.50
N SER A 198 17.24 -49.67 46.35
CA SER A 198 18.05 -48.45 46.31
C SER A 198 17.18 -47.22 46.01
N PRO A 199 17.47 -46.03 46.59
CA PRO A 199 16.76 -44.79 46.27
C PRO A 199 17.01 -44.33 44.82
N GLU A 200 18.05 -44.85 44.17
CA GLU A 200 18.42 -44.53 42.79
C GLU A 200 18.41 -45.80 41.92
N SER A 201 18.34 -45.60 40.60
CA SER A 201 18.48 -46.72 39.67
C SER A 201 19.89 -47.30 39.73
N THR A 202 20.02 -48.61 39.87
CA THR A 202 21.32 -49.30 39.94
C THR A 202 21.67 -49.97 38.61
N THR A 203 22.89 -49.81 38.11
CA THR A 203 23.35 -50.52 36.91
C THR A 203 24.39 -51.58 37.27
N PHE A 204 24.13 -52.83 36.90
CA PHE A 204 25.06 -53.95 37.06
C PHE A 204 25.80 -54.23 35.74
N GLU A 205 27.07 -54.60 35.84
CA GLU A 205 27.82 -55.17 34.71
C GLU A 205 27.50 -56.67 34.54
N SER A 206 27.28 -57.36 35.67
CA SER A 206 26.79 -58.74 35.69
C SER A 206 26.04 -59.03 36.99
N PHE A 207 24.96 -59.79 36.88
CA PHE A 207 24.16 -60.25 38.01
C PHE A 207 23.82 -61.72 37.80
N ASN A 208 24.33 -62.59 38.66
CA ASN A 208 24.08 -64.03 38.60
C ASN A 208 23.48 -64.51 39.91
N GLN A 209 22.30 -65.12 39.84
CA GLN A 209 21.59 -65.69 40.98
C GLN A 209 21.41 -67.19 40.76
N SER A 210 22.14 -68.04 41.46
CA SER A 210 22.06 -69.50 41.26
C SER A 210 21.17 -70.23 42.29
N LYS A 211 20.82 -69.56 43.40
CA LYS A 211 19.92 -70.06 44.46
C LYS A 211 19.35 -68.88 45.25
N GLY A 212 18.20 -69.01 45.89
CA GLY A 212 17.57 -67.92 46.67
C GLY A 212 16.72 -66.97 45.83
N THR A 213 16.16 -65.94 46.46
CA THR A 213 15.24 -65.00 45.81
C THR A 213 15.90 -63.67 45.50
N PHE A 214 15.78 -63.21 44.25
CA PHE A 214 16.07 -61.83 43.87
C PHE A 214 14.79 -60.98 43.92
N THR A 215 14.80 -59.93 44.73
CA THR A 215 13.69 -58.99 44.84
C THR A 215 14.15 -57.58 44.47
N ALA A 216 13.65 -57.04 43.35
CA ALA A 216 13.84 -55.66 42.97
C ALA A 216 12.67 -54.80 43.46
N LYS A 217 12.96 -53.96 44.47
CA LYS A 217 12.07 -52.90 44.99
C LYS A 217 12.45 -51.51 44.47
N SER A 218 13.51 -51.42 43.69
CA SER A 218 13.94 -50.22 42.98
C SER A 218 14.30 -50.56 41.53
N SER A 219 14.37 -49.54 40.69
CA SER A 219 14.76 -49.73 39.29
C SER A 219 16.22 -50.16 39.15
N PHE A 220 16.49 -51.04 38.19
CA PHE A 220 17.85 -51.45 37.86
C PHE A 220 18.02 -51.79 36.37
N ALA A 221 19.26 -51.75 35.92
CA ALA A 221 19.66 -52.20 34.60
C ALA A 221 20.83 -53.17 34.69
N VAL A 222 20.95 -54.10 33.75
CA VAL A 222 22.16 -54.91 33.55
C VAL A 222 22.70 -54.58 32.16
N GLN A 223 23.92 -54.04 32.09
CA GLN A 223 24.55 -53.57 30.86
C GLN A 223 25.81 -54.39 30.51
N GLY A 224 25.94 -54.74 29.23
CA GLY A 224 27.00 -55.62 28.72
C GLY A 224 26.46 -57.02 28.51
N SER A 225 26.96 -57.71 27.48
CA SER A 225 26.53 -59.00 26.89
C SER A 225 26.49 -60.20 27.85
N SER A 226 25.81 -60.00 28.97
CA SER A 226 25.82 -60.79 30.18
C SER A 226 24.36 -61.07 30.51
N SER A 227 23.95 -62.32 30.35
CA SER A 227 22.62 -62.76 30.73
C SER A 227 22.40 -62.62 32.24
N VAL A 228 21.24 -62.10 32.66
CA VAL A 228 20.75 -62.36 34.01
C VAL A 228 20.25 -63.80 34.02
N SER A 229 21.10 -64.70 34.50
CA SER A 229 20.71 -66.08 34.78
C SER A 229 20.27 -66.17 36.24
N VAL A 230 18.96 -66.33 36.44
CA VAL A 230 18.34 -66.78 37.68
C VAL A 230 18.07 -68.27 37.54
N LEU A 231 19.11 -69.08 37.65
CA LEU A 231 18.99 -70.53 37.63
C LEU A 231 18.60 -70.99 39.03
N THR A 232 17.31 -71.14 39.30
CA THR A 232 16.85 -71.57 40.63
C THR A 232 16.52 -73.07 40.66
N ILE A 233 17.09 -73.79 41.62
CA ILE A 233 16.79 -75.20 41.89
C ILE A 233 16.11 -75.26 43.27
N GLY A 234 14.77 -75.22 43.31
CA GLY A 234 13.97 -75.37 44.55
C GLY A 234 12.69 -74.52 44.58
N SER A 235 11.72 -74.90 45.43
CA SER A 235 10.37 -74.33 45.47
C SER A 235 10.23 -72.94 46.13
N ASN A 236 11.31 -72.37 46.66
CA ASN A 236 11.28 -71.15 47.49
C ASN A 236 12.16 -70.02 46.93
N ALA A 237 12.54 -70.10 45.65
CA ALA A 237 13.49 -69.20 45.01
C ALA A 237 12.83 -68.56 43.78
N GLY A 238 13.06 -67.26 43.55
CA GLY A 238 12.35 -66.53 42.50
C GLY A 238 12.92 -65.17 42.09
N PHE A 239 12.35 -64.61 41.03
CA PHE A 239 12.64 -63.28 40.50
C PHE A 239 11.40 -62.40 40.64
N ILE A 240 11.52 -61.33 41.44
CA ILE A 240 10.40 -60.44 41.79
C ILE A 240 10.73 -59.00 41.40
N VAL A 241 9.85 -58.36 40.62
CA VAL A 241 9.89 -56.91 40.33
C VAL A 241 8.66 -56.26 40.95
N GLU A 242 8.85 -55.51 42.03
CA GLU A 242 7.74 -54.89 42.77
C GLU A 242 7.16 -53.66 42.05
N THR A 243 5.94 -53.28 42.44
CA THR A 243 5.23 -52.12 41.89
C THR A 243 6.09 -50.84 41.99
N GLY A 244 6.15 -50.07 40.90
CA GLY A 244 6.96 -48.84 40.83
C GLY A 244 8.44 -49.07 40.46
N SER A 245 8.90 -50.32 40.39
CA SER A 245 10.27 -50.65 39.96
C SER A 245 10.34 -50.95 38.46
N THR A 246 11.48 -50.67 37.84
CA THR A 246 11.78 -51.02 36.44
C THR A 246 13.05 -51.87 36.34
N ALA A 247 12.96 -53.06 35.75
CA ALA A 247 14.11 -53.90 35.44
C ALA A 247 14.41 -53.81 33.93
N ASN A 248 15.62 -53.40 33.55
CA ASN A 248 16.09 -53.35 32.16
C ASN A 248 17.21 -54.36 31.95
N LEU A 249 16.92 -55.44 31.23
CA LEU A 249 17.81 -56.59 31.06
C LEU A 249 18.13 -56.79 29.57
N GLU A 250 19.35 -57.23 29.27
CA GLU A 250 19.69 -57.69 27.93
C GLU A 250 19.03 -59.04 27.66
N SER A 251 19.33 -60.06 28.46
CA SER A 251 18.66 -61.36 28.45
C SER A 251 18.31 -61.83 29.86
N LEU A 252 17.27 -62.67 29.94
CA LEU A 252 16.74 -63.18 31.20
C LEU A 252 16.50 -64.69 31.10
N SER A 253 17.07 -65.45 32.02
CA SER A 253 16.77 -66.87 32.21
C SER A 253 16.27 -67.10 33.63
N VAL A 254 15.04 -67.58 33.82
CA VAL A 254 14.44 -67.81 35.15
C VAL A 254 13.98 -69.26 35.26
N SER A 255 14.44 -69.94 36.32
CA SER A 255 14.05 -71.32 36.64
C SER A 255 13.29 -71.41 37.98
N GLY A 256 12.17 -70.72 38.18
CA GLY A 256 11.54 -70.65 39.52
C GLY A 256 10.33 -69.74 39.60
N ASP A 257 10.01 -69.28 40.82
CA ASP A 257 8.90 -68.33 41.03
C ASP A 257 9.21 -67.01 40.31
N PHE A 258 8.38 -66.60 39.37
CA PHE A 258 8.51 -65.33 38.66
C PHE A 258 7.28 -64.46 38.92
N ASN A 259 7.51 -63.23 39.39
CA ASN A 259 6.45 -62.29 39.74
C ASN A 259 6.82 -60.86 39.34
N VAL A 260 6.11 -60.31 38.35
CA VAL A 260 6.30 -58.93 37.90
C VAL A 260 5.05 -58.13 38.25
N LYS A 261 5.19 -57.17 39.15
CA LYS A 261 4.19 -56.15 39.49
C LYS A 261 4.59 -54.76 39.00
N GLY A 262 5.90 -54.53 38.81
CA GLY A 262 6.47 -53.32 38.21
C GLY A 262 6.57 -53.39 36.69
N THR A 263 7.67 -52.91 36.13
CA THR A 263 7.97 -52.99 34.70
C THR A 263 9.24 -53.81 34.46
N LEU A 264 9.20 -54.75 33.52
CA LEU A 264 10.34 -55.54 33.06
C LEU A 264 10.54 -55.31 31.57
N TYR A 265 11.75 -54.93 31.18
CA TYR A 265 12.22 -54.88 29.80
C TYR A 265 13.33 -55.90 29.64
N VAL A 266 13.20 -56.79 28.66
CA VAL A 266 14.26 -57.69 28.20
C VAL A 266 14.48 -57.45 26.72
N SER A 267 15.66 -56.98 26.31
CA SER A 267 15.89 -56.56 24.92
C SER A 267 16.21 -57.69 23.95
N GLU A 268 16.73 -58.81 24.46
CA GLU A 268 17.15 -60.00 23.69
C GLU A 268 16.34 -61.24 24.13
N GLU A 269 17.00 -62.40 24.23
CA GLU A 269 16.36 -63.69 24.50
C GLU A 269 15.86 -63.78 25.94
N SER A 270 14.66 -64.34 26.09
CA SER A 270 14.05 -64.61 27.39
C SER A 270 13.68 -66.07 27.50
N TYR A 271 14.22 -66.73 28.53
CA TYR A 271 13.98 -68.13 28.82
C TYR A 271 13.31 -68.26 30.18
N PHE A 272 12.15 -68.89 30.21
CA PHE A 272 11.45 -69.18 31.44
C PHE A 272 11.22 -70.70 31.53
N TYR A 273 11.70 -71.32 32.62
CA TYR A 273 11.59 -72.75 32.87
C TYR A 273 11.05 -73.04 34.29
N GLY A 274 10.27 -74.10 34.47
CA GLY A 274 10.01 -74.70 35.80
C GLY A 274 8.64 -74.42 36.45
N ASN A 275 8.45 -74.92 37.68
CA ASN A 275 7.12 -75.39 38.10
C ASN A 275 6.00 -74.32 38.32
N THR A 276 6.28 -73.02 38.51
CA THR A 276 5.21 -72.01 38.72
C THR A 276 5.62 -70.55 38.43
N MET A 277 5.01 -69.87 37.45
CA MET A 277 4.89 -68.40 37.49
C MET A 277 3.54 -68.05 38.10
N ARG A 278 3.55 -67.43 39.28
CA ARG A 278 2.29 -67.25 40.02
C ARG A 278 1.47 -66.06 39.54
N TYR A 279 2.05 -64.89 39.22
CA TYR A 279 1.29 -63.70 38.80
C TYR A 279 2.15 -62.66 38.05
N ASN A 280 1.75 -62.27 36.83
CA ASN A 280 2.12 -60.96 36.27
C ASN A 280 0.96 -59.96 36.51
N ASN A 281 1.22 -58.90 37.27
CA ASN A 281 0.29 -57.76 37.46
C ASN A 281 0.88 -56.45 36.89
N GLY A 282 2.05 -56.50 36.28
CA GLY A 282 2.81 -55.36 35.78
C GLY A 282 2.90 -55.31 34.26
N PHE A 283 3.96 -54.67 33.76
CA PHE A 283 4.27 -54.54 32.34
C PHE A 283 5.53 -55.34 32.00
N ILE A 284 5.44 -56.25 31.03
CA ILE A 284 6.57 -57.03 30.53
C ILE A 284 6.77 -56.69 29.05
N TYR A 285 7.99 -56.30 28.67
CA TYR A 285 8.41 -56.04 27.30
C TYR A 285 9.56 -56.97 26.94
N LEU A 286 9.36 -57.81 25.94
CA LEU A 286 10.30 -58.82 25.46
C LEU A 286 10.72 -58.47 24.03
N GLY A 287 12.03 -58.31 23.81
CA GLY A 287 12.60 -57.71 22.61
C GLY A 287 12.86 -58.67 21.46
N THR A 288 13.12 -59.95 21.75
CA THR A 288 13.29 -61.02 20.76
C THR A 288 12.65 -62.33 21.24
N ASP A 289 13.06 -63.47 20.69
CA ASP A 289 12.45 -64.78 20.92
C ASP A 289 12.33 -65.09 22.42
N THR A 290 11.12 -65.45 22.80
CA THR A 290 10.75 -65.80 24.17
C THR A 290 10.36 -67.26 24.20
N TYR A 291 11.02 -68.02 25.06
CA TYR A 291 10.74 -69.44 25.27
C TYR A 291 10.23 -69.67 26.69
N VAL A 292 9.02 -70.22 26.78
CA VAL A 292 8.37 -70.62 28.03
C VAL A 292 8.13 -72.13 27.98
N ALA A 293 8.67 -72.88 28.94
CA ALA A 293 8.46 -74.33 28.99
C ALA A 293 8.21 -74.85 30.41
N ASN A 294 7.35 -75.88 30.50
CA ASN A 294 7.01 -76.60 31.75
C ASN A 294 6.49 -75.67 32.86
N MET A 295 5.63 -74.70 32.50
CA MET A 295 5.24 -73.59 33.37
C MET A 295 3.75 -73.33 33.40
N ASN A 296 3.24 -73.00 34.59
CA ASN A 296 1.98 -72.28 34.75
C ASN A 296 2.25 -70.78 34.63
N PHE A 297 1.59 -70.10 33.68
CA PHE A 297 1.71 -68.66 33.52
C PHE A 297 0.36 -67.97 33.63
N SER A 298 0.15 -67.24 34.72
CA SER A 298 -1.02 -66.38 34.92
C SER A 298 -0.67 -64.91 34.63
N ASN A 299 -1.21 -64.36 33.55
CA ASN A 299 -1.09 -62.95 33.20
C ASN A 299 -2.37 -62.17 33.57
N CYS A 300 -2.23 -61.22 34.48
CA CYS A 300 -3.23 -60.23 34.85
C CYS A 300 -2.78 -58.79 34.49
N GLY A 301 -1.60 -58.64 33.87
CA GLY A 301 -1.01 -57.38 33.45
C GLY A 301 -0.90 -57.26 31.92
N ALA A 302 0.15 -56.58 31.45
CA ALA A 302 0.42 -56.36 30.04
C ALA A 302 1.73 -57.04 29.61
N LEU A 303 1.69 -57.87 28.57
CA LEU A 303 2.85 -58.52 27.97
C LEU A 303 2.99 -58.11 26.51
N PHE A 304 4.13 -57.52 26.16
CA PHE A 304 4.49 -57.14 24.79
C PHE A 304 5.67 -57.99 24.35
N ASN A 305 5.52 -58.83 23.33
CA ASN A 305 6.65 -59.56 22.73
C ASN A 305 6.88 -59.10 21.28
N ARG A 306 8.11 -58.69 20.97
CA ARG A 306 8.53 -58.28 19.63
C ARG A 306 9.03 -59.44 18.76
N GLY A 307 9.51 -60.53 19.35
CA GLY A 307 9.97 -61.74 18.65
C GLY A 307 8.94 -62.86 18.62
N ASP A 308 9.40 -64.08 18.35
CA ASP A 308 8.56 -65.28 18.44
C ASP A 308 8.26 -65.58 19.92
N PHE A 309 7.03 -66.00 20.20
CA PHE A 309 6.62 -66.45 21.54
C PHE A 309 6.35 -67.95 21.45
N VAL A 310 7.28 -68.76 21.95
CA VAL A 310 7.17 -70.21 21.97
C VAL A 310 6.79 -70.64 23.38
N CYS A 311 5.63 -71.27 23.50
CA CYS A 311 5.18 -71.92 24.72
C CYS A 311 5.19 -73.43 24.47
N ASP A 312 6.33 -74.06 24.71
CA ASP A 312 6.52 -75.49 24.44
C ASP A 312 5.93 -76.29 25.61
N ASP A 313 4.74 -76.83 25.37
CA ASP A 313 4.11 -77.82 26.24
C ASP A 313 4.71 -79.19 25.93
N TYR A 314 5.93 -79.43 26.40
CA TYR A 314 6.67 -80.67 26.15
C TYR A 314 6.13 -81.87 26.94
N THR A 315 4.82 -81.98 27.15
CA THR A 315 4.15 -83.23 27.52
C THR A 315 2.74 -83.29 26.96
N ALA A 316 2.62 -83.75 25.71
CA ALA A 316 1.45 -84.50 25.32
C ALA A 316 1.22 -85.63 26.36
N TYR A 317 -0.03 -85.72 26.85
CA TYR A 317 -0.58 -86.67 27.84
C TYR A 317 -0.68 -86.20 29.31
N TYR A 318 -1.83 -85.58 29.60
CA TYR A 318 -2.69 -85.75 30.79
C TYR A 318 -2.16 -85.38 32.19
N THR A 319 -2.96 -84.50 32.84
CA THR A 319 -3.33 -84.43 34.29
C THR A 319 -2.65 -83.48 35.27
N ASN A 320 -1.61 -82.72 34.94
CA ASN A 320 -1.06 -81.74 35.91
C ASN A 320 -1.08 -80.31 35.40
N GLY A 321 -2.29 -79.75 35.20
CA GLY A 321 -2.61 -78.31 35.20
C GLY A 321 -1.49 -77.31 34.92
N TYR A 322 -0.76 -77.46 33.82
CA TYR A 322 0.13 -76.44 33.25
C TYR A 322 -0.66 -75.70 32.18
N GLY A 323 -0.81 -74.38 32.33
CA GLY A 323 -1.63 -73.57 31.44
C GLY A 323 -1.16 -72.11 31.38
N PHE A 324 -1.34 -71.51 30.21
CA PHE A 324 -1.24 -70.07 30.00
C PHE A 324 -2.61 -69.45 30.27
N ASP A 325 -2.81 -68.91 31.48
CA ASP A 325 -4.02 -68.19 31.85
C ASP A 325 -3.83 -66.68 31.60
N ASN A 326 -4.48 -66.15 30.57
CA ASN A 326 -4.51 -64.72 30.26
C ASN A 326 -5.92 -64.12 30.46
N THR A 327 -6.78 -64.76 31.25
CA THR A 327 -8.19 -64.36 31.39
C THR A 327 -8.35 -62.89 31.85
N ASN A 328 -7.39 -62.38 32.64
CA ASN A 328 -7.42 -61.03 33.19
C ASN A 328 -6.33 -60.11 32.62
N GLY A 329 -5.57 -60.55 31.61
CA GLY A 329 -4.41 -59.85 31.08
C GLY A 329 -4.51 -59.52 29.60
N HIS A 330 -3.51 -58.80 29.10
CA HIS A 330 -3.38 -58.45 27.69
C HIS A 330 -2.01 -58.87 27.14
N VAL A 331 -2.02 -59.51 25.97
CA VAL A 331 -0.81 -59.95 25.25
C VAL A 331 -0.79 -59.30 23.87
N TRP A 332 0.34 -58.71 23.50
CA TRP A 332 0.61 -58.12 22.18
C TRP A 332 1.85 -58.76 21.58
N THR A 333 1.71 -59.42 20.43
CA THR A 333 2.84 -60.02 19.71
C THR A 333 2.87 -59.59 18.25
N TYR A 334 4.06 -59.60 17.64
CA TYR A 334 4.26 -59.22 16.24
C TYR A 334 4.21 -60.41 15.27
N PHE A 335 4.32 -61.65 15.76
CA PHE A 335 4.36 -62.90 14.98
C PHE A 335 3.24 -63.89 15.39
N ASN A 336 3.00 -64.91 14.55
CA ASN A 336 1.93 -65.89 14.70
C ASN A 336 2.07 -66.67 16.02
N PHE A 337 1.01 -66.69 16.84
CA PHE A 337 0.85 -67.72 17.87
C PHE A 337 0.46 -69.03 17.18
N ALA A 338 1.36 -70.00 17.15
CA ALA A 338 0.97 -71.38 16.88
C ALA A 338 0.29 -71.92 18.15
N GLU A 339 -0.97 -72.34 18.02
CA GLU A 339 -1.70 -73.18 18.99
C GLU A 339 -2.13 -72.53 20.33
N LEU A 340 -3.01 -71.53 20.30
CA LEU A 340 -3.92 -71.26 21.43
C LEU A 340 -5.34 -71.03 20.89
N THR A 341 -6.24 -71.95 21.22
CA THR A 341 -7.68 -71.80 20.99
C THR A 341 -8.29 -71.21 22.26
N ASP A 342 -8.99 -70.09 22.08
CA ASP A 342 -9.73 -69.29 23.06
C ASP A 342 -8.97 -68.12 23.75
N ASN A 343 -9.49 -66.90 23.50
CA ASN A 343 -9.22 -65.62 24.18
C ASN A 343 -7.90 -64.86 23.92
N ILE A 344 -7.31 -64.94 22.72
CA ILE A 344 -6.21 -64.04 22.29
C ILE A 344 -6.69 -63.06 21.21
N THR A 345 -6.51 -61.75 21.43
CA THR A 345 -6.72 -60.74 20.38
C THR A 345 -5.44 -60.54 19.58
N ILE A 346 -5.29 -61.22 18.44
CA ILE A 346 -4.16 -61.03 17.51
C ILE A 346 -4.45 -59.81 16.62
N LYS A 347 -3.54 -58.82 16.60
CA LYS A 347 -3.65 -57.61 15.75
C LYS A 347 -2.63 -57.67 14.62
N LYS A 348 -3.07 -57.56 13.35
CA LYS A 348 -2.20 -57.49 12.17
C LYS A 348 -1.54 -56.10 12.05
N ARG A 349 -0.38 -55.98 11.41
CA ARG A 349 0.27 -54.66 11.21
C ARG A 349 -0.38 -53.90 10.03
N LEU A 350 -0.68 -52.61 10.21
CA LEU A 350 -1.06 -51.71 9.12
C LEU A 350 0.15 -51.51 8.19
N SER A 351 0.01 -51.79 6.88
CA SER A 351 1.11 -51.72 5.91
C SER A 351 0.68 -51.02 4.62
N ALA A 352 1.64 -50.54 3.83
CA ALA A 352 1.35 -49.86 2.56
C ALA A 352 0.61 -50.77 1.57
N SER A 353 0.80 -52.09 1.65
CA SER A 353 0.15 -53.06 0.75
C SER A 353 -1.36 -53.20 0.93
N ILE A 354 -1.92 -52.74 2.05
CA ILE A 354 -3.35 -52.84 2.37
C ILE A 354 -4.05 -51.49 2.44
N VAL A 355 -3.33 -50.39 2.19
CA VAL A 355 -3.88 -49.03 2.20
C VAL A 355 -3.78 -48.47 0.79
N THR A 356 -4.91 -48.01 0.24
CA THR A 356 -4.98 -47.41 -1.10
C THR A 356 -5.42 -45.96 -0.96
N LEU A 357 -4.70 -45.04 -1.61
CA LEU A 357 -5.14 -43.65 -1.74
C LEU A 357 -6.07 -43.52 -2.96
N GLU A 358 -7.02 -42.61 -2.89
CA GLU A 358 -7.89 -42.22 -4.01
C GLU A 358 -7.08 -41.82 -5.24
N TYR A 359 -5.96 -41.12 -5.02
CA TYR A 359 -4.98 -40.77 -6.04
C TYR A 359 -3.58 -40.71 -5.44
N THR A 360 -2.58 -41.05 -6.24
CA THR A 360 -1.16 -40.83 -5.96
C THR A 360 -0.60 -39.62 -6.71
N GLU A 361 -1.36 -39.08 -7.66
CA GLU A 361 -1.01 -37.89 -8.44
C GLU A 361 -2.27 -37.05 -8.69
N VAL A 362 -2.17 -35.72 -8.56
CA VAL A 362 -3.27 -34.78 -8.82
C VAL A 362 -2.71 -33.46 -9.35
N GLU A 363 -3.44 -32.74 -10.19
CA GLU A 363 -3.03 -31.43 -10.69
C GLU A 363 -3.34 -30.31 -9.69
N TYR A 364 -2.50 -29.27 -9.70
CA TYR A 364 -2.71 -28.05 -8.93
C TYR A 364 -3.91 -27.26 -9.45
N ASP A 365 -4.87 -26.95 -8.56
CA ASP A 365 -6.04 -26.13 -8.85
C ASP A 365 -6.22 -24.97 -7.84
N GLY A 366 -5.21 -24.72 -7.01
CA GLY A 366 -5.28 -23.69 -5.97
C GLY A 366 -5.99 -24.09 -4.67
N THR A 367 -6.41 -25.35 -4.52
CA THR A 367 -7.04 -25.87 -3.29
C THR A 367 -6.14 -26.88 -2.56
N ASP A 368 -6.39 -27.09 -1.26
CA ASP A 368 -5.73 -28.13 -0.47
C ASP A 368 -6.07 -29.52 -1.04
N LYS A 369 -5.05 -30.33 -1.34
CA LYS A 369 -5.24 -31.70 -1.81
C LYS A 369 -5.06 -32.70 -0.68
N LYS A 370 -6.12 -33.43 -0.35
CA LYS A 370 -6.13 -34.44 0.72
C LYS A 370 -6.80 -35.70 0.18
N PRO A 371 -6.05 -36.64 -0.44
CA PRO A 371 -6.64 -37.84 -1.02
C PRO A 371 -7.36 -38.65 0.05
N SER A 372 -8.59 -39.09 -0.22
CA SER A 372 -9.21 -40.08 0.65
C SER A 372 -8.44 -41.41 0.58
N PHE A 373 -8.67 -42.31 1.54
CA PHE A 373 -7.97 -43.59 1.59
C PHE A 373 -8.93 -44.72 1.97
N THR A 374 -8.60 -45.93 1.56
CA THR A 374 -9.28 -47.17 1.96
C THR A 374 -8.28 -48.13 2.60
N VAL A 375 -8.76 -48.97 3.51
CA VAL A 375 -7.97 -50.03 4.15
C VAL A 375 -8.65 -51.37 3.85
N ASP A 376 -7.91 -52.32 3.30
CA ASP A 376 -8.45 -53.64 2.94
C ASP A 376 -9.08 -54.35 4.16
N GLY A 377 -10.28 -54.88 3.96
CA GLY A 377 -11.10 -55.50 5.00
C GLY A 377 -11.74 -54.53 6.03
N VAL A 378 -11.68 -53.21 5.81
CA VAL A 378 -12.33 -52.21 6.69
C VAL A 378 -13.42 -51.46 5.92
N ALA A 379 -14.66 -51.52 6.42
CA ALA A 379 -15.77 -50.78 5.82
C ALA A 379 -15.56 -49.24 5.96
N PRO A 380 -15.92 -48.43 4.95
CA PRO A 380 -15.63 -46.99 4.91
C PRO A 380 -16.09 -46.20 6.15
N GLU A 381 -17.27 -46.53 6.69
CA GLU A 381 -17.86 -45.91 7.88
C GLU A 381 -17.07 -46.12 9.18
N ASN A 382 -16.13 -47.08 9.15
CA ASN A 382 -15.25 -47.41 10.27
C ASN A 382 -13.85 -46.77 10.14
N LEU A 383 -13.51 -46.19 8.98
CA LEU A 383 -12.21 -45.55 8.78
C LEU A 383 -12.04 -44.31 9.65
N SER A 384 -13.04 -43.41 9.67
CA SER A 384 -13.00 -42.17 10.44
C SER A 384 -13.14 -42.36 11.96
N LYS A 385 -13.67 -43.50 12.41
CA LYS A 385 -13.80 -43.85 13.83
C LYS A 385 -12.54 -44.52 14.39
N ASN A 386 -11.83 -45.24 13.54
CA ASN A 386 -10.80 -46.18 13.99
C ASN A 386 -9.38 -45.75 13.61
N TYR A 387 -9.23 -44.74 12.74
CA TYR A 387 -7.94 -44.27 12.25
C TYR A 387 -7.81 -42.75 12.38
N THR A 388 -6.63 -42.30 12.83
CA THR A 388 -6.19 -40.91 12.74
C THR A 388 -5.38 -40.74 11.46
N VAL A 389 -5.79 -39.78 10.64
CA VAL A 389 -5.05 -39.37 9.45
C VAL A 389 -4.50 -37.98 9.61
N THR A 390 -3.21 -37.84 9.30
CA THR A 390 -2.48 -36.59 9.32
C THR A 390 -1.90 -36.32 7.95
N TYR A 391 -2.25 -35.18 7.36
CA TYR A 391 -1.61 -34.64 6.17
C TYR A 391 -0.58 -33.58 6.56
N ALA A 392 0.36 -33.27 5.67
CA ALA A 392 1.17 -32.06 5.78
C ALA A 392 0.29 -30.81 5.92
N ALA A 393 0.81 -29.77 6.58
CA ALA A 393 0.10 -28.50 6.72
C ALA A 393 -0.04 -27.83 5.34
N SER A 394 -1.29 -27.56 4.92
CA SER A 394 -1.65 -26.88 3.67
C SER A 394 -0.98 -27.46 2.40
N PRO A 395 -1.29 -28.71 2.01
CA PRO A 395 -0.74 -29.35 0.82
C PRO A 395 -1.42 -28.80 -0.44
N LYS A 396 -1.03 -27.58 -0.80
CA LYS A 396 -1.63 -26.83 -1.90
C LYS A 396 -0.65 -26.63 -3.05
N ASN A 397 0.65 -26.51 -2.81
CA ASN A 397 1.62 -26.19 -3.87
C ASN A 397 2.07 -27.44 -4.62
N VAL A 398 2.75 -27.28 -5.76
CA VAL A 398 3.36 -28.40 -6.48
C VAL A 398 4.46 -29.03 -5.63
N GLY A 399 4.50 -30.35 -5.61
CA GLY A 399 5.51 -31.11 -4.86
C GLY A 399 5.02 -32.47 -4.38
N GLU A 400 5.93 -33.19 -3.75
CA GLU A 400 5.66 -34.47 -3.10
C GLU A 400 5.20 -34.25 -1.66
N TYR A 401 4.08 -34.87 -1.29
CA TYR A 401 3.48 -34.78 0.03
C TYR A 401 3.31 -36.16 0.65
N THR A 402 3.33 -36.19 1.99
CA THR A 402 3.12 -37.41 2.78
C THR A 402 1.79 -37.36 3.52
N VAL A 403 1.11 -38.51 3.56
CA VAL A 403 -0.04 -38.77 4.42
C VAL A 403 0.32 -39.87 5.41
N SER A 404 0.06 -39.63 6.70
CA SER A 404 0.33 -40.57 7.79
C SER A 404 -0.97 -41.06 8.39
N ILE A 405 -1.16 -42.39 8.40
CA ILE A 405 -2.37 -43.06 8.87
C ILE A 405 -1.97 -43.91 10.08
N SER A 406 -2.65 -43.71 11.22
CA SER A 406 -2.35 -44.39 12.49
C SER A 406 -3.62 -44.77 13.25
N ILE A 407 -3.53 -45.67 14.22
CA ILE A 407 -4.68 -46.08 15.05
C ILE A 407 -4.58 -45.39 16.42
N PRO A 408 -5.63 -44.72 16.92
CA PRO A 408 -5.62 -44.09 18.25
C PRO A 408 -5.40 -45.13 19.35
N LYS A 409 -4.52 -44.82 20.31
CA LYS A 409 -4.12 -45.70 21.43
C LYS A 409 -5.28 -46.21 22.31
N SER A 410 -6.50 -45.68 22.22
CA SER A 410 -7.53 -45.84 23.25
C SER A 410 -8.57 -46.93 23.04
N ASN A 411 -8.70 -47.56 21.86
CA ASN A 411 -9.84 -48.46 21.59
C ASN A 411 -9.38 -49.90 21.28
N GLY A 412 -9.50 -50.77 22.27
CA GLY A 412 -8.97 -52.14 22.29
C GLY A 412 -9.64 -53.18 21.39
N LYS A 413 -10.33 -52.80 20.30
CA LYS A 413 -11.15 -53.72 19.47
C LYS A 413 -10.83 -53.73 17.96
N TYR A 414 -9.60 -53.37 17.56
CA TYR A 414 -9.27 -53.29 16.12
C TYR A 414 -8.35 -54.39 15.63
N THR A 415 -8.63 -54.87 14.41
CA THR A 415 -7.94 -55.92 13.66
C THR A 415 -6.50 -55.55 13.27
N TYR A 416 -6.18 -54.24 13.17
CA TYR A 416 -4.87 -53.75 12.78
C TYR A 416 -4.19 -52.89 13.88
N GLY A 417 -2.87 -52.76 13.84
CA GLY A 417 -2.04 -51.92 14.72
C GLY A 417 -0.88 -51.25 13.98
N GLY A 418 -0.38 -50.11 14.48
CA GLY A 418 0.76 -49.37 13.92
C GLY A 418 0.40 -48.11 13.13
N ALA A 419 1.38 -47.57 12.40
CA ALA A 419 1.24 -46.42 11.50
C ALA A 419 1.88 -46.72 10.14
N VAL A 420 1.34 -46.13 9.08
CA VAL A 420 1.89 -46.18 7.72
C VAL A 420 1.93 -44.78 7.12
N SER A 421 2.99 -44.49 6.36
CA SER A 421 3.12 -43.25 5.59
C SER A 421 3.15 -43.59 4.10
N LEU A 422 2.36 -42.86 3.32
CA LEU A 422 2.27 -42.96 1.86
C LEU A 422 2.56 -41.59 1.24
N THR A 423 3.06 -41.56 0.01
CA THR A 423 3.31 -40.33 -0.75
C THR A 423 2.29 -40.12 -1.86
N TYR A 424 2.00 -38.85 -2.16
CA TYR A 424 1.26 -38.43 -3.34
C TYR A 424 1.86 -37.12 -3.88
N ASN A 425 1.74 -36.90 -5.19
CA ASN A 425 2.33 -35.75 -5.88
C ASN A 425 1.25 -34.78 -6.36
N ILE A 426 1.45 -33.48 -6.09
CA ILE A 426 0.71 -32.41 -6.74
C ILE A 426 1.53 -31.95 -7.95
N LYS A 427 1.02 -32.19 -9.16
CA LYS A 427 1.64 -31.80 -10.43
C LYS A 427 1.30 -30.35 -10.78
N PRO A 428 2.16 -29.65 -11.53
CA PRO A 428 1.83 -28.36 -12.09
C PRO A 428 0.47 -28.36 -12.78
N GLY A 429 -0.32 -27.31 -12.53
CA GLY A 429 -1.63 -27.13 -13.14
C GLY A 429 -1.59 -26.17 -14.32
N ILE A 430 -2.76 -25.94 -14.91
CA ILE A 430 -2.97 -24.86 -15.89
C ILE A 430 -3.63 -23.68 -15.19
N CYS A 431 -3.04 -22.49 -15.32
CA CYS A 431 -3.66 -21.26 -14.85
C CYS A 431 -4.56 -20.67 -15.92
N HIS A 432 -5.81 -20.36 -15.58
CA HIS A 432 -6.75 -19.71 -16.47
C HIS A 432 -6.84 -18.21 -16.11
N LEU A 433 -6.27 -17.37 -16.96
CA LEU A 433 -6.16 -15.93 -16.74
C LEU A 433 -7.33 -15.19 -17.41
N THR A 434 -8.16 -14.56 -16.59
CA THR A 434 -9.35 -13.80 -17.05
C THR A 434 -9.23 -12.29 -16.87
N ARG A 435 -8.19 -11.80 -16.18
CA ARG A 435 -8.01 -10.37 -15.83
C ARG A 435 -6.52 -10.00 -15.74
N SER A 436 -6.20 -8.75 -16.08
CA SER A 436 -4.83 -8.22 -16.08
C SER A 436 -4.17 -8.14 -14.69
N SER A 437 -4.95 -7.86 -13.64
CA SER A 437 -4.42 -7.72 -12.27
C SER A 437 -3.77 -9.00 -11.70
N SER A 438 -4.06 -10.16 -12.30
CA SER A 438 -3.53 -11.46 -11.89
C SER A 438 -2.36 -11.94 -12.76
N PHE A 439 -1.92 -11.16 -13.76
CA PHE A 439 -0.91 -11.59 -14.74
C PHE A 439 0.41 -11.99 -14.08
N ASN A 440 1.04 -11.06 -13.34
CA ASN A 440 2.34 -11.31 -12.70
C ASN A 440 2.27 -12.40 -11.63
N SER A 441 1.20 -12.43 -10.81
CA SER A 441 1.05 -13.44 -9.76
C SER A 441 0.77 -14.85 -10.31
N SER A 442 0.20 -14.96 -11.52
CA SER A 442 -0.05 -16.24 -12.18
C SER A 442 1.23 -16.80 -12.81
N LEU A 443 2.03 -15.96 -13.44
CA LEU A 443 3.30 -16.36 -14.08
C LEU A 443 4.44 -16.56 -13.09
N ALA A 444 4.46 -15.83 -11.97
CA ALA A 444 5.46 -16.03 -10.91
C ALA A 444 5.18 -17.27 -10.03
N ASN A 445 4.02 -17.91 -10.21
CA ASN A 445 3.65 -19.07 -9.42
C ASN A 445 4.19 -20.35 -10.06
N ALA A 446 5.28 -20.88 -9.52
CA ALA A 446 5.92 -22.12 -9.96
C ALA A 446 5.01 -23.37 -9.86
N ASN A 447 3.77 -23.23 -9.36
CA ASN A 447 2.78 -24.29 -9.35
C ASN A 447 2.04 -24.48 -10.69
N TYR A 448 2.24 -23.61 -11.68
CA TYR A 448 1.62 -23.76 -13.00
C TYR A 448 2.67 -24.07 -14.06
N GLU A 449 2.37 -25.02 -14.94
CA GLU A 449 3.20 -25.33 -16.12
C GLU A 449 2.86 -24.38 -17.27
N LYS A 450 1.59 -23.96 -17.36
CA LYS A 450 1.07 -23.13 -18.44
C LYS A 450 0.02 -22.15 -17.92
N VAL A 451 0.04 -20.92 -18.45
CA VAL A 451 -1.00 -19.91 -18.27
C VAL A 451 -1.75 -19.74 -19.58
N LEU A 452 -3.07 -19.96 -19.57
CA LEU A 452 -3.97 -19.76 -20.69
C LEU A 452 -4.77 -18.47 -20.49
N LEU A 453 -4.89 -17.64 -21.52
CA LEU A 453 -5.90 -16.60 -21.50
C LEU A 453 -7.30 -17.20 -21.71
N GLU A 454 -8.28 -16.71 -20.95
CA GLU A 454 -9.71 -17.00 -21.11
C GLU A 454 -10.54 -15.72 -21.33
N ALA A 455 -9.88 -14.58 -21.34
CA ALA A 455 -10.44 -13.29 -21.68
C ALA A 455 -9.37 -12.43 -22.34
N ASP A 456 -9.79 -11.38 -23.03
CA ASP A 456 -8.85 -10.37 -23.52
C ASP A 456 -8.20 -9.66 -22.32
N VAL A 457 -6.88 -9.51 -22.36
CA VAL A 457 -6.08 -8.94 -21.26
C VAL A 457 -5.37 -7.69 -21.75
N ASP A 458 -5.58 -6.56 -21.08
CA ASP A 458 -4.86 -5.31 -21.32
C ASP A 458 -3.87 -5.04 -20.18
N LEU A 459 -2.58 -5.08 -20.53
CA LEU A 459 -1.44 -4.75 -19.69
C LEU A 459 -1.06 -3.28 -19.93
N GLY A 460 -1.91 -2.39 -19.41
CA GLY A 460 -1.71 -0.96 -19.51
C GLY A 460 -1.20 -0.33 -18.21
N ASN A 461 -0.35 0.69 -18.33
CA ASN A 461 -0.13 1.65 -17.25
C ASN A 461 -1.06 2.86 -17.42
N THR A 462 -2.04 3.01 -16.53
CA THR A 462 -2.96 4.16 -16.50
C THR A 462 -2.25 5.51 -16.31
N TYR A 463 -1.01 5.50 -15.81
CA TYR A 463 -0.24 6.71 -15.47
C TYR A 463 0.82 7.12 -16.52
N GLY A 464 0.92 6.42 -17.66
CA GLY A 464 1.77 6.83 -18.78
C GLY A 464 3.29 6.80 -18.53
N LEU A 465 3.77 6.12 -17.48
CA LEU A 465 5.19 5.95 -17.20
C LEU A 465 5.72 4.67 -17.87
N SER A 466 6.78 4.79 -18.69
CA SER A 466 7.41 3.73 -19.49
C SER A 466 8.21 2.68 -18.69
N SER A 467 8.04 2.61 -17.37
CA SER A 467 8.85 1.75 -16.48
C SER A 467 8.18 0.44 -16.06
N TYR A 468 6.90 0.22 -16.36
CA TYR A 468 6.23 -1.04 -16.01
C TYR A 468 6.72 -2.19 -16.87
N THR A 469 7.14 -3.28 -16.23
CA THR A 469 7.65 -4.47 -16.88
C THR A 469 6.82 -5.68 -16.47
N TYR A 470 6.42 -6.47 -17.45
CA TYR A 470 5.74 -7.75 -17.30
C TYR A 470 6.68 -8.82 -17.80
N THR A 471 6.95 -9.85 -17.01
CA THR A 471 7.90 -10.91 -17.36
C THR A 471 7.18 -12.25 -17.40
N ILE A 472 7.36 -13.00 -18.48
CA ILE A 472 7.10 -14.44 -18.55
C ILE A 472 8.42 -15.10 -18.16
N PRO A 473 8.56 -15.61 -16.92
CA PRO A 473 9.84 -16.10 -16.42
C PRO A 473 10.26 -17.40 -17.12
N ASP A 474 11.55 -17.72 -17.03
CA ASP A 474 12.09 -18.99 -17.54
C ASP A 474 11.32 -20.20 -16.95
N GLY A 475 11.07 -21.21 -17.79
CA GLY A 475 10.24 -22.38 -17.47
C GLY A 475 8.72 -22.18 -17.46
N ALA A 476 8.21 -20.94 -17.60
CA ALA A 476 6.77 -20.67 -17.71
C ALA A 476 6.31 -20.54 -19.16
N THR A 477 5.11 -21.03 -19.46
CA THR A 477 4.47 -20.87 -20.77
C THR A 477 3.23 -19.98 -20.66
N LEU A 478 3.14 -18.91 -21.47
CA LEU A 478 1.91 -18.13 -21.66
C LEU A 478 1.34 -18.42 -23.04
N ASP A 479 0.07 -18.82 -23.11
CA ASP A 479 -0.65 -19.01 -24.36
C ASP A 479 -1.87 -18.10 -24.41
N THR A 480 -1.96 -17.31 -25.49
CA THR A 480 -3.09 -16.41 -25.67
C THR A 480 -4.40 -17.15 -25.93
N ASN A 481 -4.36 -18.44 -26.29
CA ASN A 481 -5.52 -19.33 -26.41
C ASN A 481 -6.67 -18.72 -27.23
N GLY A 482 -6.33 -17.94 -28.27
CA GLY A 482 -7.27 -17.25 -29.16
C GLY A 482 -7.88 -15.94 -28.63
N TYR A 483 -7.42 -15.46 -27.48
CA TYR A 483 -7.73 -14.14 -26.91
C TYR A 483 -6.65 -13.10 -27.24
N SER A 484 -6.99 -11.83 -27.05
CA SER A 484 -6.09 -10.70 -27.29
C SER A 484 -5.28 -10.37 -26.04
N LEU A 485 -3.96 -10.27 -26.18
CA LEU A 485 -3.09 -9.63 -25.20
C LEU A 485 -2.71 -8.24 -25.71
N THR A 486 -3.16 -7.18 -25.05
CA THR A 486 -2.78 -5.80 -25.35
C THR A 486 -1.75 -5.32 -24.34
N VAL A 487 -0.72 -4.62 -24.76
CA VAL A 487 0.30 -4.01 -23.89
C VAL A 487 0.41 -2.54 -24.23
N THR A 488 0.21 -1.67 -23.23
CA THR A 488 0.12 -0.21 -23.42
C THR A 488 1.05 0.53 -22.46
N ASN A 489 2.02 1.28 -22.99
CA ASN A 489 3.05 2.00 -22.23
C ASN A 489 3.84 1.10 -21.25
N ALA A 490 4.13 -0.16 -21.64
CA ALA A 490 4.82 -1.13 -20.78
C ALA A 490 5.75 -2.07 -21.58
N ASN A 491 6.68 -2.72 -20.88
CA ASN A 491 7.57 -3.70 -21.47
C ASN A 491 7.07 -5.12 -21.17
N LEU A 492 7.05 -6.00 -22.18
CA LEU A 492 6.79 -7.43 -22.04
C LEU A 492 8.10 -8.19 -22.30
N TYR A 493 8.62 -8.86 -21.28
CA TYR A 493 9.83 -9.68 -21.34
C TYR A 493 9.44 -11.15 -21.40
N VAL A 494 9.97 -11.88 -22.37
CA VAL A 494 9.70 -13.29 -22.59
C VAL A 494 10.97 -14.08 -22.28
N GLU A 495 11.15 -14.48 -21.03
CA GLU A 495 12.24 -15.37 -20.59
C GLU A 495 11.84 -16.86 -20.67
N GLY A 496 10.55 -17.16 -20.63
CA GLY A 496 9.96 -18.49 -20.87
C GLY A 496 9.45 -18.67 -22.30
N GLU A 497 8.26 -19.27 -22.46
CA GLU A 497 7.60 -19.45 -23.76
C GLU A 497 6.34 -18.58 -23.89
N LEU A 498 6.19 -17.90 -25.02
CA LEU A 498 4.98 -17.17 -25.40
C LEU A 498 4.38 -17.76 -26.69
N ILE A 499 3.15 -18.25 -26.58
CA ILE A 499 2.37 -18.79 -27.70
C ILE A 499 1.26 -17.81 -28.05
N LEU A 500 1.34 -17.21 -29.24
CA LEU A 500 0.31 -16.35 -29.78
C LEU A 500 -0.62 -17.18 -30.66
N SER A 501 -1.68 -17.71 -30.07
CA SER A 501 -2.68 -18.53 -30.76
C SER A 501 -3.55 -17.69 -31.68
N SER A 502 -4.02 -18.26 -32.81
CA SER A 502 -4.86 -17.56 -33.78
C SER A 502 -6.11 -16.97 -33.11
N PRO A 503 -6.45 -15.69 -33.31
CA PRO A 503 -7.60 -15.08 -32.66
C PRO A 503 -8.90 -15.80 -33.05
N THR A 504 -9.82 -15.95 -32.09
CA THR A 504 -11.15 -16.51 -32.35
C THR A 504 -12.23 -15.42 -32.35
N GLY A 505 -13.25 -15.55 -33.21
CA GLY A 505 -14.39 -14.61 -33.27
C GLY A 505 -14.08 -13.30 -34.00
N GLU A 506 -14.55 -12.16 -33.47
CA GLU A 506 -14.37 -10.80 -34.04
C GLU A 506 -12.98 -10.20 -33.75
N ARG A 507 -12.10 -10.93 -33.07
CA ARG A 507 -10.79 -10.45 -32.61
C ARG A 507 -9.82 -10.33 -33.78
N LYS A 508 -9.07 -9.23 -33.81
CA LYS A 508 -8.11 -8.91 -34.88
C LYS A 508 -6.67 -9.33 -34.57
N TYR A 509 -6.31 -9.51 -33.29
CA TYR A 509 -4.92 -9.72 -32.87
C TYR A 509 -4.77 -10.66 -31.68
N SER A 510 -3.64 -11.37 -31.64
CA SER A 510 -3.21 -12.22 -30.53
C SER A 510 -2.34 -11.43 -29.56
N LEU A 511 -1.48 -10.55 -30.09
CA LEU A 511 -0.71 -9.57 -29.31
C LEU A 511 -0.71 -8.21 -30.01
N LEU A 512 -1.10 -7.17 -29.28
CA LEU A 512 -1.08 -5.77 -29.71
C LEU A 512 -0.21 -4.93 -28.77
N LEU A 513 0.82 -4.30 -29.31
CA LEU A 513 1.70 -3.39 -28.59
C LEU A 513 1.38 -1.96 -28.99
N LEU A 514 0.92 -1.14 -28.04
CA LEU A 514 0.52 0.25 -28.23
C LEU A 514 1.54 1.22 -27.61
N ASN A 515 1.68 2.40 -28.23
CA ASN A 515 2.50 3.51 -27.71
C ASN A 515 3.96 3.08 -27.43
N THR A 516 4.56 3.52 -26.31
CA THR A 516 5.97 3.25 -25.96
C THR A 516 6.25 1.81 -25.49
N SER A 517 5.37 0.85 -25.80
CA SER A 517 5.51 -0.53 -25.35
C SER A 517 6.61 -1.28 -26.11
N ASN A 518 7.34 -2.15 -25.41
CA ASN A 518 8.38 -2.98 -26.00
C ASN A 518 8.12 -4.46 -25.76
N LEU A 519 8.49 -5.30 -26.72
CA LEU A 519 8.52 -6.76 -26.59
C LEU A 519 9.97 -7.23 -26.65
N ARG A 520 10.50 -7.73 -25.53
CA ARG A 520 11.85 -8.29 -25.46
C ARG A 520 11.75 -9.80 -25.36
N ASN A 521 12.29 -10.48 -26.35
CA ASN A 521 12.33 -11.94 -26.37
C ASN A 521 13.69 -12.43 -25.91
N TYR A 522 13.74 -13.16 -24.80
CA TYR A 522 14.93 -13.80 -24.27
C TYR A 522 14.91 -15.32 -24.47
N ASN A 523 13.83 -15.91 -25.02
CA ASN A 523 13.68 -17.35 -25.20
C ASN A 523 12.78 -17.72 -26.40
N VAL A 524 11.60 -18.31 -26.22
CA VAL A 524 10.75 -18.80 -27.33
C VAL A 524 9.48 -17.97 -27.49
N ILE A 525 9.25 -17.46 -28.71
CA ILE A 525 7.93 -16.95 -29.12
C ILE A 525 7.45 -17.76 -30.33
N THR A 526 6.25 -18.34 -30.20
CA THR A 526 5.54 -19.03 -31.28
C THR A 526 4.33 -18.21 -31.70
N ASN A 527 4.41 -17.53 -32.84
CA ASN A 527 3.30 -16.77 -33.40
C ASN A 527 2.47 -17.59 -34.39
N ASN A 528 1.30 -18.07 -33.97
CA ASN A 528 0.30 -18.72 -34.82
C ASN A 528 -0.86 -17.78 -35.20
N GLY A 529 -0.86 -16.54 -34.72
CA GLY A 529 -1.97 -15.60 -34.88
C GLY A 529 -1.52 -14.28 -35.50
N VAL A 530 -1.88 -13.17 -34.86
CA VAL A 530 -1.55 -11.84 -35.37
C VAL A 530 -0.81 -11.05 -34.29
N LEU A 531 0.44 -10.69 -34.59
CA LEU A 531 1.29 -9.82 -33.76
C LEU A 531 1.34 -8.43 -34.41
N CYS A 532 0.90 -7.40 -33.70
CA CYS A 532 0.83 -6.04 -34.22
C CYS A 532 1.55 -5.02 -33.32
N PHE A 533 2.37 -4.17 -33.93
CA PHE A 533 3.06 -3.05 -33.28
C PHE A 533 2.46 -1.72 -33.79
N ASP A 534 1.71 -1.00 -32.95
CA ASP A 534 1.04 0.27 -33.29
C ASP A 534 1.69 1.46 -32.56
N SER A 535 2.99 1.69 -32.77
CA SER A 535 3.63 2.93 -32.34
C SER A 535 4.80 3.36 -33.22
N PRO A 536 4.97 4.67 -33.44
CA PRO A 536 6.11 5.25 -34.15
C PRO A 536 7.43 5.22 -33.36
N SER A 537 7.39 4.95 -32.05
CA SER A 537 8.61 4.79 -31.24
C SER A 537 9.34 3.51 -31.61
N GLU A 538 10.68 3.53 -31.60
CA GLU A 538 11.54 2.36 -31.82
C GLU A 538 11.05 1.18 -30.95
N HIS A 539 10.37 0.21 -31.57
CA HIS A 539 10.02 -1.02 -30.89
C HIS A 539 11.25 -1.91 -30.87
N TYR A 540 11.84 -2.04 -29.69
CA TYR A 540 13.04 -2.82 -29.52
C TYR A 540 12.69 -4.32 -29.51
N LEU A 541 12.66 -4.93 -30.68
CA LEU A 541 12.89 -6.39 -30.84
C LEU A 541 14.40 -6.68 -30.93
N THR A 542 15.21 -5.89 -30.21
CA THR A 542 16.65 -5.72 -30.45
C THR A 542 17.55 -6.72 -29.75
N ASP A 543 17.05 -7.42 -28.74
CA ASP A 543 17.84 -8.38 -27.98
C ASP A 543 17.40 -9.80 -28.30
N ILE A 544 17.32 -10.15 -29.60
CA ILE A 544 17.43 -11.55 -30.00
C ILE A 544 18.88 -11.94 -29.72
N HIS A 545 19.17 -12.26 -28.46
CA HIS A 545 20.41 -12.93 -28.08
C HIS A 545 20.57 -14.17 -28.96
N SER A 546 21.79 -14.61 -29.22
CA SER A 546 22.12 -15.70 -30.17
C SER A 546 21.43 -17.06 -29.92
N ASN A 547 20.62 -17.17 -28.86
CA ASN A 547 19.90 -18.38 -28.43
C ASN A 547 18.37 -18.21 -28.42
N VAL A 548 17.82 -17.12 -28.97
CA VAL A 548 16.39 -16.80 -28.95
C VAL A 548 15.69 -17.36 -30.18
N THR A 549 14.54 -18.03 -30.00
CA THR A 549 13.75 -18.62 -31.09
C THR A 549 12.46 -17.84 -31.31
N PHE A 550 12.25 -17.35 -32.53
CA PHE A 550 10.98 -16.76 -32.97
C PHE A 550 10.42 -17.60 -34.12
N ILE A 551 9.32 -18.32 -33.87
CA ILE A 551 8.63 -19.16 -34.85
C ILE A 551 7.41 -18.38 -35.35
N ASN A 552 7.40 -18.00 -36.62
CA ASN A 552 6.28 -17.24 -37.20
C ASN A 552 5.46 -18.11 -38.17
N ASN A 553 4.28 -18.56 -37.75
CA ASN A 553 3.28 -19.21 -38.59
C ASN A 553 2.10 -18.30 -38.95
N GLY A 554 1.95 -17.17 -38.24
CA GLY A 554 0.89 -16.18 -38.43
C GLY A 554 1.34 -14.92 -39.17
N SER A 555 0.69 -13.78 -38.89
CA SER A 555 1.05 -12.48 -39.45
C SER A 555 1.73 -11.58 -38.41
N VAL A 556 2.78 -10.87 -38.82
CA VAL A 556 3.43 -9.83 -38.02
C VAL A 556 3.32 -8.49 -38.72
N TYR A 557 2.82 -7.47 -38.04
CA TYR A 557 2.66 -6.10 -38.56
C TYR A 557 3.58 -5.15 -37.78
N GLY A 558 4.79 -4.89 -38.31
CA GLY A 558 5.82 -4.06 -37.68
C GLY A 558 6.02 -2.72 -38.39
N GLY A 559 6.49 -1.70 -37.67
CA GLY A 559 6.85 -0.39 -38.25
C GLY A 559 8.29 -0.34 -38.76
N ALA A 560 8.51 0.35 -39.88
CA ALA A 560 9.78 0.68 -40.48
C ALA A 560 10.38 1.88 -39.75
N GLY A 561 10.94 1.65 -38.56
CA GLY A 561 11.74 2.66 -37.86
C GLY A 561 13.02 3.00 -38.63
N ALA A 562 13.48 4.25 -38.52
CA ALA A 562 14.68 4.77 -39.18
C ALA A 562 16.01 4.21 -38.64
N SER A 563 15.99 3.44 -37.55
CA SER A 563 17.16 2.78 -36.99
C SER A 563 17.30 1.34 -37.49
N SER A 564 18.52 0.82 -37.41
CA SER A 564 18.96 -0.54 -37.82
C SER A 564 18.25 -1.71 -37.12
N TYR A 565 17.14 -1.46 -36.42
CA TYR A 565 16.48 -2.34 -35.46
C TYR A 565 14.99 -2.62 -35.80
N SER A 566 14.60 -2.47 -37.06
CA SER A 566 13.27 -2.90 -37.55
C SER A 566 13.12 -4.43 -37.47
N PHE A 567 11.92 -4.92 -37.15
CA PHE A 567 11.61 -6.34 -37.27
C PHE A 567 11.71 -6.75 -38.74
N LYS A 568 12.70 -7.58 -39.05
CA LYS A 568 12.95 -8.09 -40.39
C LYS A 568 12.73 -9.59 -40.41
N GLN A 569 12.47 -10.13 -41.59
CA GLN A 569 12.30 -11.58 -41.75
C GLN A 569 13.53 -12.39 -41.33
N GLU A 570 14.73 -11.79 -41.33
CA GLU A 570 15.96 -12.39 -40.80
C GLU A 570 15.92 -12.68 -39.29
N ASN A 571 14.97 -12.08 -38.55
CA ASN A 571 14.75 -12.32 -37.13
C ASN A 571 13.84 -13.54 -36.86
N VAL A 572 13.25 -14.13 -37.92
CA VAL A 572 12.39 -15.31 -37.82
C VAL A 572 13.26 -16.56 -37.97
N THR A 573 13.33 -17.36 -36.93
CA THR A 573 14.13 -18.59 -36.91
C THR A 573 13.51 -19.72 -37.72
N SER A 574 12.17 -19.79 -37.79
CA SER A 574 11.42 -20.77 -38.59
C SER A 574 9.94 -20.37 -38.76
N GLY A 575 9.22 -21.01 -39.68
CA GLY A 575 7.80 -20.77 -39.96
C GLY A 575 7.54 -20.09 -41.31
N ALA A 576 6.29 -20.16 -41.79
CA ALA A 576 5.86 -19.67 -43.11
C ALA A 576 4.92 -18.45 -43.04
N GLY A 577 4.83 -17.81 -41.88
CA GLY A 577 3.99 -16.66 -41.64
C GLY A 577 4.44 -15.39 -42.35
N ASN A 578 3.50 -14.47 -42.60
CA ASN A 578 3.77 -13.20 -43.28
C ASN A 578 4.35 -12.16 -42.32
N VAL A 579 5.27 -11.34 -42.83
CA VAL A 579 5.83 -10.18 -42.12
C VAL A 579 5.60 -8.93 -42.95
N TYR A 580 4.80 -8.01 -42.44
CA TYR A 580 4.48 -6.74 -43.06
C TYR A 580 5.29 -5.62 -42.39
N VAL A 581 6.24 -5.07 -43.15
CA VAL A 581 7.05 -3.92 -42.72
C VAL A 581 6.35 -2.65 -43.21
N ARG A 582 5.76 -1.91 -42.29
CA ARG A 582 4.87 -0.78 -42.56
C ARG A 582 5.61 0.53 -42.40
N THR A 583 5.21 1.57 -43.12
CA THR A 583 5.82 2.90 -43.02
C THR A 583 4.92 3.82 -42.17
N PRO A 584 5.43 4.78 -41.39
CA PRO A 584 4.56 5.76 -40.74
C PRO A 584 3.70 6.47 -41.80
N LEU A 585 2.42 6.70 -41.53
CA LEU A 585 1.56 7.49 -42.41
C LEU A 585 2.18 8.89 -42.59
N PRO A 586 2.62 9.28 -43.80
CA PRO A 586 3.30 10.56 -44.00
C PRO A 586 2.27 11.68 -43.95
N GLU A 587 2.51 12.70 -43.12
CA GLU A 587 1.67 13.90 -43.09
C GLU A 587 1.64 14.60 -44.46
N ALA A 588 2.76 14.60 -45.18
CA ALA A 588 2.88 15.19 -46.52
C ALA A 588 2.02 14.53 -47.59
N ASP A 589 1.52 13.32 -47.36
CA ASP A 589 0.65 12.61 -48.31
C ASP A 589 -0.84 12.87 -48.06
N LEU A 590 -1.19 13.66 -47.04
CA LEU A 590 -2.57 13.99 -46.69
C LEU A 590 -2.86 15.46 -46.97
N ASP A 591 -4.05 15.73 -47.50
CA ASP A 591 -4.52 17.08 -47.75
C ASP A 591 -5.99 17.24 -47.32
N LEU A 592 -6.37 18.45 -46.92
CA LEU A 592 -7.74 18.79 -46.55
C LEU A 592 -8.42 19.54 -47.69
N GLU A 593 -9.69 19.23 -47.93
CA GLU A 593 -10.55 20.02 -48.83
C GLU A 593 -10.49 21.53 -48.52
N TYR A 594 -10.38 21.85 -47.23
CA TYR A 594 -10.15 23.20 -46.74
C TYR A 594 -9.37 23.17 -45.41
N THR A 595 -8.45 24.13 -45.24
CA THR A 595 -7.74 24.39 -43.98
C THR A 595 -8.38 25.54 -43.18
N GLU A 596 -9.28 26.30 -43.80
CA GLU A 596 -10.07 27.35 -43.15
C GLU A 596 -11.51 27.34 -43.66
N THR A 597 -12.48 27.55 -42.77
CA THR A 597 -13.91 27.68 -43.11
C THR A 597 -14.64 28.58 -42.13
N SER A 598 -15.93 28.82 -42.30
CA SER A 598 -16.75 29.63 -41.38
C SER A 598 -17.70 28.76 -40.56
N TYR A 599 -17.99 29.17 -39.33
CA TYR A 599 -18.97 28.50 -38.47
C TYR A 599 -20.36 28.43 -39.14
N THR A 600 -20.95 27.24 -39.19
CA THR A 600 -22.25 26.97 -39.83
C THR A 600 -23.35 26.53 -38.85
N GLY A 601 -23.01 26.35 -37.57
CA GLY A 601 -23.92 25.81 -36.54
C GLY A 601 -23.94 24.27 -36.44
N SER A 602 -23.29 23.56 -37.37
CA SER A 602 -23.17 22.10 -37.38
C SER A 602 -21.70 21.64 -37.31
N ASN A 603 -21.48 20.34 -37.08
CA ASN A 603 -20.15 19.75 -37.19
C ASN A 603 -19.64 19.90 -38.63
N LEU A 604 -18.40 20.35 -38.79
CA LEU A 604 -17.70 20.50 -40.05
C LEU A 604 -16.71 19.34 -40.21
N THR A 605 -16.79 18.63 -41.33
CA THR A 605 -15.97 17.44 -41.60
C THR A 605 -15.28 17.62 -42.96
N PRO A 606 -14.17 18.38 -43.03
CA PRO A 606 -13.43 18.52 -44.29
C PRO A 606 -13.09 17.13 -44.82
N ILE A 607 -13.27 16.93 -46.12
CA ILE A 607 -12.83 15.69 -46.77
C ILE A 607 -11.31 15.64 -46.67
N VAL A 608 -10.79 14.54 -46.13
CA VAL A 608 -9.36 14.24 -46.18
C VAL A 608 -9.10 13.50 -47.48
N SER A 609 -8.11 13.94 -48.23
CA SER A 609 -7.63 13.28 -49.44
C SER A 609 -6.21 12.76 -49.25
N TYR A 610 -5.85 11.71 -49.98
CA TYR A 610 -4.51 11.12 -49.98
C TYR A 610 -3.88 11.30 -51.36
N THR A 611 -2.70 11.90 -51.40
CA THR A 611 -1.97 12.26 -52.63
C THR A 611 -0.75 11.38 -52.88
N GLY A 612 -0.41 10.49 -51.94
CA GLY A 612 0.71 9.57 -52.09
C GLY A 612 0.47 8.50 -53.16
N SER A 613 1.57 7.99 -53.73
CA SER A 613 1.55 7.06 -54.88
C SER A 613 1.52 5.58 -54.50
N VAL A 614 1.58 5.24 -53.20
CA VAL A 614 1.85 3.89 -52.71
C VAL A 614 0.56 3.11 -52.39
N LEU A 615 -0.57 3.79 -52.15
CA LEU A 615 -1.85 3.12 -51.88
C LEU A 615 -2.54 2.68 -53.17
N THR A 616 -3.01 1.43 -53.21
CA THR A 616 -3.97 0.98 -54.23
C THR A 616 -5.28 1.77 -54.12
N PRO A 617 -5.95 2.11 -55.23
CA PRO A 617 -7.24 2.81 -55.20
C PRO A 617 -8.25 2.15 -54.25
N GLY A 618 -8.83 2.92 -53.33
CA GLY A 618 -9.77 2.44 -52.30
C GLY A 618 -9.14 2.04 -50.95
N ALA A 619 -7.81 1.88 -50.86
CA ALA A 619 -7.14 1.52 -49.60
C ALA A 619 -7.12 2.66 -48.56
N PHE A 620 -7.35 3.91 -48.98
CA PHE A 620 -7.47 5.06 -48.07
C PHE A 620 -8.88 5.21 -47.46
N ASP A 621 -9.90 4.66 -48.13
CA ASP A 621 -11.29 4.77 -47.67
C ASP A 621 -11.50 4.05 -46.33
N VAL A 622 -10.73 2.98 -46.10
CA VAL A 622 -10.75 2.19 -44.85
C VAL A 622 -10.00 2.84 -43.69
N PHE A 623 -9.33 3.98 -43.88
CA PHE A 623 -8.66 4.70 -42.79
C PHE A 623 -9.72 5.35 -41.90
N GLY A 624 -9.56 5.26 -40.59
CA GLY A 624 -10.41 5.96 -39.63
C GLY A 624 -10.13 7.46 -39.67
N LYS A 625 -11.20 8.26 -39.66
CA LYS A 625 -11.13 9.73 -39.54
C LYS A 625 -11.91 10.16 -38.30
N THR A 626 -11.25 10.83 -37.37
CA THR A 626 -11.87 11.37 -36.15
C THR A 626 -11.63 12.87 -36.07
N TYR A 627 -12.70 13.64 -35.87
CA TYR A 627 -12.66 15.10 -35.83
C TYR A 627 -12.79 15.59 -34.38
N SER A 628 -12.01 16.60 -34.01
CA SER A 628 -12.05 17.25 -32.69
C SER A 628 -12.25 18.75 -32.82
N ASN A 629 -13.01 19.34 -31.88
CA ASN A 629 -13.39 20.75 -31.87
C ASN A 629 -14.02 21.26 -33.18
N ASN A 630 -14.56 20.37 -34.00
CA ASN A 630 -14.99 20.67 -35.37
C ASN A 630 -16.39 21.29 -35.48
N ARG A 631 -16.92 21.80 -34.37
CA ARG A 631 -18.21 22.48 -34.33
C ARG A 631 -18.06 23.96 -34.05
N ASN A 632 -17.17 24.34 -33.14
CA ASN A 632 -17.06 25.70 -32.64
C ASN A 632 -15.97 26.46 -33.41
N ALA A 633 -16.09 27.79 -33.47
CA ALA A 633 -15.07 28.64 -34.03
C ALA A 633 -13.76 28.55 -33.20
N GLY A 634 -12.63 28.54 -33.91
CA GLY A 634 -11.30 28.31 -33.34
C GLY A 634 -10.54 27.21 -34.08
N ALA A 635 -9.48 26.71 -33.45
CA ALA A 635 -8.69 25.59 -33.96
C ALA A 635 -9.46 24.27 -33.81
N ALA A 636 -9.61 23.56 -34.92
CA ALA A 636 -10.17 22.23 -35.00
C ALA A 636 -9.16 21.28 -35.63
N THR A 637 -9.33 19.98 -35.41
CA THR A 637 -8.39 18.98 -35.92
C THR A 637 -9.12 17.78 -36.52
N VAL A 638 -8.47 17.12 -37.47
CA VAL A 638 -8.84 15.79 -37.95
C VAL A 638 -7.66 14.85 -37.79
N THR A 639 -7.87 13.76 -37.07
CA THR A 639 -6.89 12.68 -36.92
C THR A 639 -7.24 11.56 -37.88
N VAL A 640 -6.27 11.20 -38.72
CA VAL A 640 -6.36 10.13 -39.72
C VAL A 640 -5.51 8.97 -39.22
N LYS A 641 -6.12 7.78 -39.11
CA LYS A 641 -5.46 6.58 -38.62
C LYS A 641 -5.73 5.39 -39.56
N PRO A 642 -4.71 4.73 -40.13
CA PRO A 642 -4.87 3.46 -40.84
C PRO A 642 -5.49 2.39 -39.92
N ASP A 643 -6.17 1.39 -40.49
CA ASP A 643 -6.54 0.20 -39.71
C ASP A 643 -5.26 -0.46 -39.14
N LEU A 644 -5.35 -1.01 -37.93
CA LEU A 644 -4.24 -1.68 -37.26
C LEU A 644 -3.60 -2.80 -38.09
N LEU A 645 -4.37 -3.43 -38.99
CA LEU A 645 -3.89 -4.49 -39.89
C LEU A 645 -3.58 -3.99 -41.31
N ASN A 646 -3.49 -2.68 -41.51
CA ASN A 646 -3.03 -2.15 -42.79
C ASN A 646 -1.60 -2.64 -43.06
N GLU A 647 -1.39 -3.26 -44.22
CA GLU A 647 -0.12 -3.89 -44.59
C GLU A 647 0.98 -2.87 -44.93
N THR A 648 0.61 -1.61 -45.19
CA THR A 648 1.50 -0.57 -45.73
C THR A 648 1.80 0.53 -44.73
N TYR A 649 0.81 1.02 -43.99
CA TYR A 649 0.91 2.19 -43.12
C TYR A 649 0.50 1.91 -41.68
N TYR A 650 1.09 2.67 -40.76
CA TYR A 650 0.75 2.66 -39.34
C TYR A 650 0.86 4.06 -38.73
N GLY A 651 0.47 4.22 -37.47
CA GLY A 651 0.49 5.50 -36.77
C GLY A 651 -0.73 6.36 -37.06
N SER A 652 -0.65 7.65 -36.76
CA SER A 652 -1.73 8.60 -37.02
C SER A 652 -1.17 9.97 -37.33
N VAL A 653 -1.84 10.68 -38.22
CA VAL A 653 -1.53 12.09 -38.53
C VAL A 653 -2.70 12.93 -38.05
N THR A 654 -2.41 14.03 -37.36
CA THR A 654 -3.40 15.04 -37.01
C THR A 654 -3.17 16.27 -37.86
N LEU A 655 -4.17 16.67 -38.63
CA LEU A 655 -4.17 17.87 -39.45
C LEU A 655 -5.04 18.94 -38.78
N ASP A 656 -4.55 20.17 -38.78
CA ASP A 656 -5.24 21.31 -38.21
C ASP A 656 -6.06 22.05 -39.27
N PHE A 657 -7.25 22.52 -38.89
CA PHE A 657 -8.02 23.48 -39.68
C PHE A 657 -8.70 24.50 -38.77
N THR A 658 -8.97 25.70 -39.30
CA THR A 658 -9.54 26.80 -38.52
C THR A 658 -11.00 27.03 -38.90
N ILE A 659 -11.87 27.11 -37.90
CA ILE A 659 -13.26 27.54 -38.06
C ILE A 659 -13.33 29.01 -37.66
N ASN A 660 -13.46 29.89 -38.64
CA ASN A 660 -13.62 31.32 -38.43
C ASN A 660 -14.99 31.63 -37.81
N ARG A 661 -15.04 32.62 -36.92
CA ARG A 661 -16.31 33.13 -36.38
C ARG A 661 -17.19 33.61 -37.53
N ALA A 662 -18.51 33.45 -37.39
CA ALA A 662 -19.47 33.83 -38.44
C ALA A 662 -20.33 35.04 -38.04
N VAL A 663 -21.22 35.46 -38.95
CA VAL A 663 -22.31 36.41 -38.67
C VAL A 663 -23.57 35.62 -38.32
N LYS A 664 -24.18 35.89 -37.16
CA LYS A 664 -25.46 35.30 -36.79
C LYS A 664 -26.59 36.13 -37.41
N ILE A 665 -27.47 35.50 -38.19
CA ILE A 665 -28.65 36.17 -38.75
C ILE A 665 -29.87 35.85 -37.89
N VAL A 666 -30.49 36.87 -37.30
CA VAL A 666 -31.69 36.73 -36.46
C VAL A 666 -32.92 37.16 -37.24
N THR A 667 -33.89 36.26 -37.44
CA THR A 667 -35.05 36.48 -38.33
C THR A 667 -36.40 36.59 -37.63
N THR A 668 -36.52 36.24 -36.34
CA THR A 668 -37.80 36.24 -35.60
C THR A 668 -37.82 37.15 -34.36
N SER A 669 -36.94 36.93 -33.40
CA SER A 669 -36.88 37.63 -32.11
C SER A 669 -35.43 37.73 -31.65
N LEU A 670 -35.05 38.86 -31.07
CA LEU A 670 -33.69 39.07 -30.57
C LEU A 670 -33.66 38.74 -29.08
N HIS A 671 -32.79 37.80 -28.71
CA HIS A 671 -32.63 37.32 -27.34
C HIS A 671 -31.22 37.59 -26.82
N SER A 672 -31.06 37.63 -25.49
CA SER A 672 -29.74 37.73 -24.86
C SER A 672 -28.85 36.55 -25.27
N SER A 673 -29.44 35.37 -25.47
CA SER A 673 -28.74 34.17 -25.95
C SER A 673 -28.23 34.28 -27.39
N ASP A 674 -28.66 35.29 -28.17
CA ASP A 674 -28.11 35.52 -29.50
C ASP A 674 -26.67 36.05 -29.47
N PHE A 675 -26.26 36.62 -28.34
CA PHE A 675 -24.95 37.20 -28.10
C PHE A 675 -24.07 36.35 -27.16
N THR A 676 -24.56 35.20 -26.69
CA THR A 676 -23.76 34.31 -25.82
C THR A 676 -22.91 33.32 -26.62
N ASP A 677 -23.25 33.06 -27.89
CA ASP A 677 -22.49 32.14 -28.74
C ASP A 677 -21.24 32.83 -29.32
N LYS A 678 -20.10 32.59 -28.68
CA LYS A 678 -18.79 33.14 -29.08
C LYS A 678 -18.33 32.71 -30.47
N ASN A 679 -18.99 31.73 -31.08
CA ASN A 679 -18.72 31.32 -32.46
C ASN A 679 -19.16 32.37 -33.49
N TYR A 680 -19.89 33.41 -33.10
CA TYR A 680 -20.23 34.55 -33.95
C TYR A 680 -19.48 35.80 -33.51
N TYR A 681 -19.05 36.64 -34.46
CA TYR A 681 -18.44 37.95 -34.18
C TYR A 681 -19.40 39.13 -34.40
N GLU A 682 -20.48 38.90 -35.14
CA GLU A 682 -21.51 39.89 -35.45
C GLU A 682 -22.89 39.22 -35.37
N VAL A 683 -23.86 39.89 -34.74
CA VAL A 683 -25.28 39.56 -34.85
C VAL A 683 -25.92 40.57 -35.79
N ARG A 684 -26.59 40.07 -36.83
CA ARG A 684 -27.28 40.87 -37.84
C ARG A 684 -28.76 40.51 -37.89
N LEU A 685 -29.62 41.52 -37.99
CA LEU A 685 -31.04 41.28 -38.23
C LEU A 685 -31.24 40.81 -39.68
N GLY A 686 -32.10 39.80 -39.87
CA GLY A 686 -32.45 39.22 -41.17
C GLY A 686 -33.88 39.49 -41.62
N SER A 687 -34.70 40.14 -40.80
CA SER A 687 -36.09 40.50 -41.13
C SER A 687 -36.49 41.82 -40.48
N SER A 688 -37.49 42.49 -41.04
CA SER A 688 -37.97 43.82 -40.60
C SER A 688 -38.87 43.80 -39.36
N ASN A 689 -39.18 42.63 -38.77
CA ASN A 689 -40.15 42.51 -37.66
C ASN A 689 -39.56 41.74 -36.47
N ILE A 690 -38.32 42.04 -36.09
CA ILE A 690 -37.68 41.39 -34.94
C ILE A 690 -38.18 42.03 -33.65
N ILE A 691 -38.77 41.23 -32.76
CA ILE A 691 -39.29 41.72 -31.47
C ILE A 691 -38.19 41.61 -30.42
N LEU A 692 -37.98 42.69 -29.66
CA LEU A 692 -37.18 42.73 -28.44
C LEU A 692 -38.11 42.68 -27.22
N SER A 693 -38.29 41.48 -26.68
CA SER A 693 -39.17 41.24 -25.53
C SER A 693 -38.45 41.17 -24.18
N GLU A 694 -37.13 41.13 -24.19
CA GLU A 694 -36.29 41.05 -22.99
C GLU A 694 -35.09 42.01 -23.06
N ASP A 695 -34.45 42.24 -21.92
CA ASP A 695 -33.18 42.96 -21.90
C ASP A 695 -32.12 42.11 -22.64
N VAL A 696 -31.48 42.69 -23.64
CA VAL A 696 -30.45 42.06 -24.48
C VAL A 696 -29.15 42.82 -24.32
N ILE A 697 -28.11 42.12 -23.89
CA ILE A 697 -26.76 42.67 -23.70
C ILE A 697 -25.92 42.36 -24.94
N VAL A 698 -25.37 43.38 -25.59
CA VAL A 698 -24.34 43.24 -26.62
C VAL A 698 -22.97 43.28 -25.94
N PRO A 699 -22.24 42.16 -25.91
CA PRO A 699 -20.98 42.05 -25.19
C PRO A 699 -19.83 42.74 -25.92
N SER A 700 -18.82 43.12 -25.13
CA SER A 700 -17.62 43.87 -25.55
C SER A 700 -16.87 43.35 -26.80
N ASP A 701 -16.96 42.05 -27.10
CA ASP A 701 -16.24 41.38 -28.19
C ASP A 701 -17.14 41.03 -29.41
N MET A 702 -18.33 41.63 -29.48
CA MET A 702 -19.30 41.42 -30.55
C MET A 702 -19.77 42.72 -31.20
N SER A 703 -20.15 42.61 -32.47
CA SER A 703 -20.85 43.68 -33.20
C SER A 703 -22.35 43.37 -33.31
N PHE A 704 -23.20 44.39 -33.16
CA PHE A 704 -24.63 44.28 -33.48
C PHE A 704 -24.97 45.20 -34.65
N ASN A 705 -25.48 44.61 -35.73
CA ASN A 705 -25.80 45.31 -36.96
C ASN A 705 -27.31 45.23 -37.26
N PHE A 706 -27.97 46.37 -37.14
CA PHE A 706 -29.39 46.53 -37.44
C PHE A 706 -29.63 47.56 -38.54
N SER A 707 -28.61 47.82 -39.38
CA SER A 707 -28.66 48.80 -40.46
C SER A 707 -29.82 48.60 -41.44
N VAL A 708 -30.18 47.36 -41.76
CA VAL A 708 -31.14 47.07 -42.84
C VAL A 708 -32.57 46.90 -42.34
N TYR A 709 -32.78 46.54 -41.07
CA TYR A 709 -34.06 46.07 -40.58
C TYR A 709 -34.45 46.66 -39.22
N TYR A 710 -35.75 46.73 -38.93
CA TYR A 710 -36.30 47.35 -37.73
C TYR A 710 -36.26 46.40 -36.51
N LEU A 711 -35.94 46.94 -35.34
CA LEU A 711 -36.06 46.25 -34.03
C LEU A 711 -37.28 46.82 -33.29
N ASN A 712 -38.27 45.98 -32.99
CA ASN A 712 -39.53 46.37 -32.37
C ASN A 712 -39.50 46.07 -30.86
N TYR A 713 -39.48 47.11 -30.03
CA TYR A 713 -39.36 46.99 -28.57
C TYR A 713 -40.75 46.74 -27.96
N SER A 714 -41.02 45.54 -27.45
CA SER A 714 -42.27 45.28 -26.72
C SER A 714 -42.13 45.58 -25.23
N THR A 715 -41.06 45.08 -24.62
CA THR A 715 -40.79 45.15 -23.16
C THR A 715 -39.30 45.14 -22.82
N GLY A 716 -38.44 44.77 -23.77
CA GLY A 716 -37.00 44.61 -23.57
C GLY A 716 -36.19 45.87 -23.83
N ARG A 717 -34.96 45.92 -23.28
CA ARG A 717 -33.98 46.99 -23.50
C ARG A 717 -32.73 46.45 -24.19
N LEU A 718 -32.10 47.27 -25.04
CA LEU A 718 -30.78 46.94 -25.58
C LEU A 718 -29.71 47.59 -24.70
N LEU A 719 -28.88 46.76 -24.07
CA LEU A 719 -27.77 47.13 -23.20
C LEU A 719 -26.47 46.84 -23.97
N VAL A 720 -25.50 47.75 -23.94
CA VAL A 720 -24.26 47.62 -24.72
C VAL A 720 -23.07 47.75 -23.78
N GLU A 721 -22.23 46.72 -23.73
CA GLU A 721 -21.02 46.71 -22.91
C GLU A 721 -19.88 47.52 -23.55
N ASP A 722 -18.94 47.94 -22.72
CA ASP A 722 -17.74 48.67 -23.14
C ASP A 722 -16.91 47.84 -24.15
N GLY A 723 -16.65 48.39 -25.34
CA GLY A 723 -15.96 47.71 -26.44
C GLY A 723 -16.87 47.13 -27.54
N ALA A 724 -18.17 46.98 -27.29
CA ALA A 724 -19.12 46.48 -28.28
C ALA A 724 -19.37 47.49 -29.41
N VAL A 725 -19.54 47.00 -30.64
CA VAL A 725 -19.77 47.88 -31.80
C VAL A 725 -21.22 47.81 -32.26
N LEU A 726 -21.97 48.89 -32.06
CA LEU A 726 -23.27 49.07 -32.68
C LEU A 726 -23.12 49.66 -34.09
N ARG A 727 -23.69 49.00 -35.09
CA ARG A 727 -23.75 49.48 -36.48
C ARG A 727 -25.20 49.73 -36.89
N ALA A 728 -25.50 50.99 -37.18
CA ALA A 728 -26.80 51.43 -37.64
C ALA A 728 -26.63 52.40 -38.83
N GLU A 729 -26.83 51.89 -40.05
CA GLU A 729 -26.92 52.72 -41.25
C GLU A 729 -28.40 52.85 -41.64
N ALA A 730 -29.03 53.99 -41.31
CA ALA A 730 -30.41 54.23 -41.70
C ALA A 730 -30.46 54.75 -43.16
N ILE A 731 -31.20 54.03 -44.01
CA ILE A 731 -31.28 54.32 -45.45
C ILE A 731 -32.35 55.39 -45.76
N ASP A 732 -33.30 55.66 -44.85
CA ASP A 732 -34.33 56.70 -44.99
C ASP A 732 -34.87 57.26 -43.64
N ARG A 733 -35.64 58.35 -43.73
CA ARG A 733 -36.30 59.05 -42.59
C ARG A 733 -37.24 58.15 -41.79
N SER A 734 -37.99 57.28 -42.47
CA SER A 734 -38.96 56.36 -41.84
C SER A 734 -38.24 55.37 -40.92
N THR A 735 -37.14 54.83 -41.41
CA THR A 735 -36.28 53.83 -40.77
C THR A 735 -35.55 54.44 -39.58
N PHE A 736 -35.01 55.64 -39.72
CA PHE A 736 -34.37 56.37 -38.61
C PHE A 736 -35.37 56.77 -37.52
N MET A 737 -36.46 57.47 -37.88
CA MET A 737 -37.42 57.97 -36.91
C MET A 737 -38.16 56.85 -36.18
N LYS A 738 -38.41 55.68 -36.80
CA LYS A 738 -39.02 54.53 -36.09
C LYS A 738 -38.05 53.77 -35.18
N ASN A 739 -36.76 53.67 -35.56
CA ASN A 739 -35.75 53.01 -34.73
C ASN A 739 -35.40 53.84 -33.48
N VAL A 740 -35.58 55.17 -33.52
CA VAL A 740 -35.28 56.08 -32.40
C VAL A 740 -36.55 56.49 -31.61
N ASN A 741 -37.71 56.70 -32.24
CA ASN A 741 -38.92 57.16 -31.51
C ASN A 741 -39.63 56.09 -30.67
N ASN A 742 -39.40 54.79 -30.91
CA ASN A 742 -40.02 53.70 -30.14
C ASN A 742 -39.01 52.93 -29.27
N ALA A 743 -37.74 53.33 -29.22
CA ALA A 743 -36.79 52.75 -28.28
C ALA A 743 -37.14 53.23 -26.87
N HIS A 744 -37.69 52.35 -26.04
CA HIS A 744 -38.01 52.66 -24.65
C HIS A 744 -36.76 53.05 -23.83
N GLU A 745 -35.57 52.55 -24.18
CA GLU A 745 -34.26 52.94 -23.62
C GLU A 745 -33.11 52.37 -24.49
N ILE A 746 -32.12 53.18 -24.90
CA ILE A 746 -30.76 52.68 -25.24
C ILE A 746 -29.88 53.08 -24.06
N LYS A 747 -29.51 52.10 -23.23
CA LYS A 747 -28.76 52.35 -21.99
C LYS A 747 -27.30 51.96 -22.20
N LEU A 748 -26.42 52.95 -22.12
CA LEU A 748 -24.98 52.75 -22.04
C LEU A 748 -24.64 52.53 -20.57
N LEU A 749 -24.06 51.38 -20.23
CA LEU A 749 -23.61 51.08 -18.88
C LEU A 749 -22.24 51.77 -18.65
N ASP A 750 -22.00 52.29 -17.44
CA ASP A 750 -20.98 53.28 -17.04
C ASP A 750 -19.61 53.30 -17.78
N ASN A 751 -19.04 54.51 -17.93
CA ASN A 751 -17.69 54.82 -18.45
C ASN A 751 -17.40 54.47 -19.92
N VAL A 752 -18.28 54.88 -20.85
CA VAL A 752 -17.99 54.83 -22.30
C VAL A 752 -17.04 55.97 -22.68
N ALA A 753 -15.74 55.77 -22.47
CA ALA A 753 -14.70 56.59 -23.09
C ALA A 753 -14.36 55.97 -24.46
N ASP A 754 -14.65 56.74 -25.51
CA ASP A 754 -14.23 56.54 -26.90
C ASP A 754 -14.99 55.49 -27.73
N LYS A 755 -15.75 56.01 -28.72
CA LYS A 755 -16.30 55.36 -29.92
C LYS A 755 -17.76 54.86 -29.87
N ILE A 756 -18.68 55.81 -29.73
CA ILE A 756 -19.96 55.74 -30.47
C ILE A 756 -19.75 56.50 -31.79
N SER A 757 -19.76 55.80 -32.92
CA SER A 757 -19.79 56.42 -34.24
C SER A 757 -21.21 56.33 -34.80
N VAL A 758 -21.96 57.43 -34.71
CA VAL A 758 -23.22 57.58 -35.44
C VAL A 758 -22.90 58.39 -36.69
N THR A 759 -22.94 57.76 -37.87
CA THR A 759 -22.79 58.47 -39.15
C THR A 759 -24.17 58.88 -39.64
N PHE A 760 -24.46 60.18 -39.62
CA PHE A 760 -25.74 60.71 -40.11
C PHE A 760 -25.67 60.99 -41.62
N ARG A 761 -26.72 60.62 -42.36
CA ARG A 761 -26.98 61.11 -43.72
C ARG A 761 -28.37 61.75 -43.78
N PRO A 762 -28.56 63.01 -43.36
CA PRO A 762 -29.85 63.67 -43.46
C PRO A 762 -30.13 64.15 -44.88
N ILE A 763 -31.35 63.87 -45.38
CA ILE A 763 -31.89 64.53 -46.58
C ILE A 763 -32.70 65.76 -46.13
N ASP A 764 -32.43 66.86 -46.83
CA ASP A 764 -32.99 68.22 -46.76
C ASP A 764 -34.51 68.29 -46.44
N THR A 765 -34.93 69.09 -45.45
CA THR A 765 -36.24 69.80 -45.37
C THR A 765 -36.46 70.55 -44.03
N THR A 766 -37.48 71.41 -44.02
CA THR A 766 -37.45 72.78 -43.47
C THR A 766 -38.10 73.05 -42.10
N THR A 767 -38.37 72.07 -41.21
CA THR A 767 -39.15 72.39 -39.98
C THR A 767 -38.79 71.74 -38.65
N ASP A 768 -37.85 70.79 -38.53
CA ASP A 768 -37.75 70.01 -37.27
C ASP A 768 -36.43 70.24 -36.52
N LYS A 769 -36.54 70.69 -35.26
CA LYS A 769 -35.45 70.83 -34.28
C LYS A 769 -35.19 69.47 -33.61
N ILE A 770 -33.92 69.09 -33.44
CA ILE A 770 -33.55 67.90 -32.66
C ILE A 770 -33.61 68.26 -31.17
N TYR A 771 -34.48 67.59 -30.41
CA TYR A 771 -34.58 67.72 -28.95
C TYR A 771 -33.95 66.51 -28.27
N LEU A 772 -32.87 66.73 -27.51
CA LEU A 772 -32.37 65.74 -26.55
C LEU A 772 -33.05 66.02 -25.20
N ALA A 773 -34.12 65.29 -24.86
CA ALA A 773 -34.84 65.43 -23.60
C ALA A 773 -35.20 64.06 -22.98
N LYS A 774 -35.08 63.92 -21.66
CA LYS A 774 -35.53 62.76 -20.88
C LYS A 774 -36.91 63.05 -20.27
N TYR A 775 -37.86 62.14 -20.46
CA TYR A 775 -39.18 62.15 -19.82
C TYR A 775 -39.30 60.93 -18.89
N ASN A 776 -40.00 61.06 -17.77
CA ASN A 776 -40.36 59.89 -16.96
C ASN A 776 -41.55 59.12 -17.58
N SER A 777 -41.90 57.98 -17.00
CA SER A 777 -43.07 57.15 -17.41
C SER A 777 -44.43 57.85 -17.25
N ARG A 778 -44.47 59.11 -16.80
CA ARG A 778 -45.65 59.97 -16.68
C ARG A 778 -45.55 61.26 -17.51
N ASN A 779 -44.57 61.39 -18.41
CA ASN A 779 -44.35 62.56 -19.27
C ASN A 779 -43.93 63.86 -18.56
N GLU A 780 -43.34 63.77 -17.36
CA GLU A 780 -42.79 64.93 -16.62
C GLU A 780 -41.25 65.00 -16.71
N LEU A 781 -40.70 66.22 -16.79
CA LEU A 781 -39.27 66.51 -16.96
C LEU A 781 -38.51 66.26 -15.64
N TYR A 782 -37.67 65.21 -15.55
CA TYR A 782 -36.86 64.93 -14.36
C TYR A 782 -35.36 65.16 -14.56
N THR A 783 -34.72 65.52 -13.45
CA THR A 783 -33.43 66.18 -13.36
C THR A 783 -32.38 65.29 -12.67
N GLU A 784 -31.75 64.37 -13.40
CA GLU A 784 -30.54 63.65 -12.95
C GLU A 784 -29.46 63.69 -14.04
N THR A 785 -28.20 63.73 -13.61
CA THR A 785 -27.02 64.22 -14.32
C THR A 785 -26.73 63.46 -15.61
N PHE A 786 -26.56 64.20 -16.70
CA PHE A 786 -26.10 63.69 -18.00
C PHE A 786 -24.59 63.92 -18.06
N ASN A 787 -23.76 62.86 -18.03
CA ASN A 787 -22.30 62.97 -18.18
C ASN A 787 -21.89 62.64 -19.61
N ILE A 788 -22.35 63.43 -20.59
CA ILE A 788 -21.68 63.48 -21.88
C ILE A 788 -20.60 64.54 -21.75
N ASN A 789 -19.33 64.14 -21.74
CA ASN A 789 -18.22 65.11 -21.70
C ASN A 789 -17.92 65.67 -23.09
N ASN A 790 -18.12 64.87 -24.15
CA ASN A 790 -17.91 65.24 -25.55
C ASN A 790 -19.03 64.69 -26.45
N LEU A 791 -19.70 65.56 -27.21
CA LEU A 791 -20.61 65.18 -28.30
C LEU A 791 -19.97 65.56 -29.63
N ARG A 792 -19.81 64.58 -30.53
CA ARG A 792 -19.17 64.78 -31.84
C ARG A 792 -20.15 64.47 -32.97
N ILE A 793 -20.42 65.45 -33.83
CA ILE A 793 -21.36 65.39 -34.96
C ILE A 793 -20.56 65.63 -36.26
N ASP A 794 -20.42 64.60 -37.10
CA ASP A 794 -19.91 64.75 -38.48
C ASP A 794 -21.11 64.93 -39.43
N LEU A 795 -21.20 66.07 -40.10
CA LEU A 795 -22.25 66.36 -41.06
C LEU A 795 -21.98 65.75 -42.45
N ASN A 796 -20.74 65.35 -42.74
CA ASN A 796 -20.32 64.63 -43.94
C ASN A 796 -20.99 65.10 -45.26
N GLY A 797 -21.12 66.41 -45.47
CA GLY A 797 -21.69 67.03 -46.68
C GLY A 797 -23.19 67.31 -46.67
N TYR A 798 -23.88 67.00 -45.57
CA TYR A 798 -25.32 67.18 -45.43
C TYR A 798 -25.70 68.38 -44.57
N SER A 799 -26.92 68.92 -44.76
CA SER A 799 -27.41 70.14 -44.08
C SER A 799 -28.51 69.84 -43.06
N MET A 800 -28.50 70.56 -41.93
CA MET A 800 -29.52 70.58 -40.87
C MET A 800 -30.37 71.87 -40.98
N THR A 801 -31.20 71.99 -42.01
CA THR A 801 -31.94 73.22 -42.34
C THR A 801 -32.92 73.72 -41.26
N GLY A 802 -33.42 72.85 -40.38
CA GLY A 802 -34.27 73.21 -39.23
C GLY A 802 -33.53 73.89 -38.07
N GLY A 803 -32.21 73.96 -38.17
CA GLY A 803 -31.35 74.51 -37.13
C GLY A 803 -31.06 73.52 -36.01
N PHE A 804 -30.27 73.97 -35.05
CA PHE A 804 -29.81 73.21 -33.91
C PHE A 804 -30.06 74.02 -32.66
N GLU A 805 -30.87 73.50 -31.74
CA GLU A 805 -31.18 74.17 -30.47
C GLU A 805 -30.71 73.33 -29.29
N ILE A 806 -29.84 73.90 -28.46
CA ILE A 806 -29.45 73.31 -27.18
C ILE A 806 -30.17 74.08 -26.06
N THR A 807 -31.02 73.39 -25.30
CA THR A 807 -31.66 73.97 -24.11
C THR A 807 -31.17 73.24 -22.87
N THR A 808 -30.57 73.97 -21.92
CA THR A 808 -30.14 73.40 -20.64
C THR A 808 -31.01 73.95 -19.50
N ASN A 809 -31.70 73.06 -18.78
CA ASN A 809 -32.67 73.40 -17.74
C ASN A 809 -32.28 72.79 -16.37
N LYS A 810 -31.21 73.25 -15.70
CA LYS A 810 -30.99 72.87 -14.29
C LYS A 810 -30.01 73.76 -13.51
N LYS A 811 -30.37 74.05 -12.24
CA LYS A 811 -29.69 74.95 -11.29
C LYS A 811 -28.52 74.34 -10.49
N ASN A 812 -27.98 73.16 -10.84
CA ASN A 812 -26.86 72.52 -10.12
C ASN A 812 -26.19 71.45 -10.99
N TYR A 813 -25.13 71.81 -11.73
CA TYR A 813 -24.17 70.89 -12.34
C TYR A 813 -22.85 70.95 -11.56
N THR A 814 -22.22 69.79 -11.35
CA THR A 814 -20.93 69.63 -10.65
C THR A 814 -19.87 68.93 -11.51
N ASN A 815 -20.00 68.97 -12.85
CA ASN A 815 -19.07 68.32 -13.78
C ASN A 815 -18.44 69.39 -14.72
N PRO A 816 -17.10 69.53 -14.77
CA PRO A 816 -16.47 70.80 -15.14
C PRO A 816 -16.38 71.18 -16.63
N TYR A 817 -16.68 70.30 -17.59
CA TYR A 817 -16.50 70.59 -19.02
C TYR A 817 -17.47 69.82 -19.94
N PHE A 818 -18.17 70.53 -20.83
CA PHE A 818 -18.93 69.94 -21.95
C PHE A 818 -18.37 70.48 -23.27
N THR A 819 -17.99 69.58 -24.18
CA THR A 819 -17.58 69.93 -25.56
C THR A 819 -18.58 69.43 -26.58
N LEU A 820 -18.98 70.30 -27.51
CA LEU A 820 -19.74 69.94 -28.70
C LEU A 820 -18.88 70.21 -29.94
N ASP A 821 -18.51 69.16 -30.66
CA ASP A 821 -17.80 69.24 -31.93
C ASP A 821 -18.78 69.01 -33.09
N ILE A 822 -19.05 70.05 -33.89
CA ILE A 822 -19.76 69.92 -35.17
C ILE A 822 -18.77 70.20 -36.29
N PHE A 823 -18.58 69.23 -37.18
CA PHE A 823 -17.64 69.35 -38.26
C PHE A 823 -18.18 68.72 -39.53
N ASN A 824 -17.64 69.17 -40.66
CA ASN A 824 -17.91 68.58 -41.96
C ASN A 824 -16.56 68.22 -42.60
N ASN A 825 -16.34 66.92 -42.80
CA ASN A 825 -15.11 66.40 -43.39
C ASN A 825 -15.14 66.34 -44.92
N THR A 826 -16.24 66.74 -45.56
CA THR A 826 -16.35 66.70 -47.03
C THR A 826 -16.12 68.07 -47.67
N GLN A 827 -15.90 68.07 -48.98
CA GLN A 827 -15.86 69.29 -49.77
C GLN A 827 -17.25 69.91 -50.01
N GLN A 828 -18.33 69.15 -49.79
CA GLN A 828 -19.69 69.63 -49.97
C GLN A 828 -20.11 70.47 -48.76
N GLU A 829 -20.69 71.65 -48.99
CA GLU A 829 -21.07 72.57 -47.93
C GLU A 829 -22.24 72.01 -47.09
N SER A 830 -22.03 71.91 -45.78
CA SER A 830 -23.07 71.55 -44.79
C SER A 830 -23.63 72.81 -44.15
N VAL A 831 -24.96 72.99 -44.18
CA VAL A 831 -25.65 74.16 -43.62
C VAL A 831 -26.42 73.79 -42.36
N ILE A 832 -26.25 74.54 -41.27
CA ILE A 832 -27.02 74.42 -40.02
C ILE A 832 -27.99 75.59 -39.95
N GLY A 833 -29.29 75.30 -40.04
CA GLY A 833 -30.37 76.25 -40.14
C GLY A 833 -30.66 76.73 -41.56
N ASN A 834 -31.64 77.62 -41.69
CA ASN A 834 -32.03 78.19 -42.98
C ASN A 834 -31.48 79.61 -43.11
N THR A 835 -30.48 79.82 -43.98
CA THR A 835 -29.81 81.11 -44.16
C THR A 835 -30.71 82.22 -44.71
N SER A 836 -31.87 81.88 -45.29
CA SER A 836 -32.89 82.84 -45.70
C SER A 836 -33.91 83.17 -44.60
N SER A 837 -33.83 82.50 -43.44
CA SER A 837 -34.69 82.75 -42.28
C SER A 837 -34.15 83.86 -41.39
N THR A 838 -35.06 84.58 -40.74
CA THR A 838 -34.73 85.48 -39.62
C THR A 838 -34.47 84.71 -38.32
N GLU A 839 -34.79 83.41 -38.28
CA GLU A 839 -34.48 82.54 -37.16
C GLU A 839 -33.01 82.12 -37.17
N TYR A 840 -32.46 81.92 -35.98
CA TYR A 840 -31.09 81.48 -35.81
C TYR A 840 -30.97 79.98 -36.04
N GLY A 841 -30.04 79.60 -36.90
CA GLY A 841 -29.71 78.22 -37.24
C GLY A 841 -29.01 77.50 -36.11
N PHE A 842 -28.33 78.22 -35.21
CA PHE A 842 -27.84 77.69 -33.96
C PHE A 842 -28.36 78.54 -32.81
N VAL A 843 -29.12 77.92 -31.91
CA VAL A 843 -29.67 78.57 -30.71
C VAL A 843 -29.21 77.82 -29.48
N GLN A 844 -28.63 78.53 -28.53
CA GLN A 844 -28.37 77.97 -27.21
C GLN A 844 -29.13 78.76 -26.15
N LYS A 845 -29.98 78.06 -25.38
CA LYS A 845 -30.81 78.65 -24.32
C LYS A 845 -30.45 78.12 -22.95
N TYR A 846 -30.30 79.05 -22.00
CA TYR A 846 -30.00 78.78 -20.60
C TYR A 846 -31.10 79.33 -19.68
N ASN A 847 -31.72 78.46 -18.89
CA ASN A 847 -32.81 78.83 -17.99
C ASN A 847 -32.42 78.94 -16.50
N SER A 848 -31.13 78.75 -16.14
CA SER A 848 -30.69 78.83 -14.73
C SER A 848 -29.17 79.03 -14.55
N GLU A 849 -28.78 79.46 -13.35
CA GLU A 849 -27.40 79.71 -12.88
C GLU A 849 -26.46 78.52 -13.15
N MET A 850 -25.38 78.74 -13.91
CA MET A 850 -24.35 77.72 -14.20
C MET A 850 -23.05 78.05 -13.47
N GLY A 851 -22.28 77.00 -13.12
CA GLY A 851 -20.97 77.16 -12.47
C GLY A 851 -19.75 77.11 -13.42
N GLU A 852 -19.85 76.51 -14.61
CA GLU A 852 -18.68 75.96 -15.33
C GLU A 852 -18.79 76.00 -16.90
N ARG A 853 -17.68 75.70 -17.60
CA ARG A 853 -17.37 76.09 -19.01
C ARG A 853 -17.95 75.16 -20.09
N ILE A 854 -18.62 75.73 -21.10
CA ILE A 854 -19.12 75.02 -22.30
C ILE A 854 -18.25 75.36 -23.51
N VAL A 855 -17.77 74.37 -24.26
CA VAL A 855 -16.98 74.56 -25.49
C VAL A 855 -17.78 74.07 -26.70
N VAL A 856 -18.00 74.94 -27.68
CA VAL A 856 -18.62 74.59 -28.96
C VAL A 856 -17.58 74.78 -30.05
N ASN A 857 -17.22 73.70 -30.75
CA ASN A 857 -16.29 73.72 -31.88
C ASN A 857 -17.08 73.51 -33.17
N LEU A 858 -17.03 74.48 -34.08
CA LEU A 858 -17.61 74.43 -35.41
C LEU A 858 -16.48 74.38 -36.45
N ASN A 859 -16.46 73.38 -37.33
CA ASN A 859 -15.41 73.26 -38.35
C ASN A 859 -15.99 72.96 -39.75
N ASN A 860 -15.69 73.82 -40.73
CA ASN A 860 -16.10 73.69 -42.13
C ASN A 860 -17.64 73.65 -42.34
N VAL A 861 -18.40 74.40 -41.55
CA VAL A 861 -19.87 74.44 -41.64
C VAL A 861 -20.39 75.84 -41.94
N THR A 862 -21.53 75.90 -42.61
CA THR A 862 -22.31 77.14 -42.75
C THR A 862 -23.41 77.15 -41.70
N VAL A 863 -23.55 78.24 -40.96
CA VAL A 863 -24.53 78.36 -39.88
C VAL A 863 -25.42 79.57 -40.13
N ALA A 864 -26.74 79.36 -40.09
CA ALA A 864 -27.76 80.36 -40.35
C ALA A 864 -27.94 81.33 -39.17
N GLY A 865 -26.87 81.98 -38.72
CA GLY A 865 -26.85 82.82 -37.54
C GLY A 865 -26.70 82.01 -36.24
N ILE A 866 -26.04 82.63 -35.26
CA ILE A 866 -25.79 82.05 -33.94
C ILE A 866 -26.40 82.95 -32.87
N LYS A 867 -27.25 82.39 -32.01
CA LYS A 867 -27.79 83.07 -30.83
C LYS A 867 -27.49 82.32 -29.56
N ILE A 868 -27.00 83.04 -28.56
CA ILE A 868 -26.75 82.51 -27.22
C ILE A 868 -27.59 83.33 -26.23
N GLU A 869 -28.57 82.72 -25.57
CA GLU A 869 -29.51 83.36 -24.64
C GLU A 869 -29.38 82.76 -23.24
N GLY A 870 -29.30 83.59 -22.18
CA GLY A 870 -29.29 83.10 -20.80
C GLY A 870 -29.53 84.16 -19.72
N HIS A 871 -30.02 83.74 -18.55
CA HIS A 871 -30.27 84.58 -17.36
C HIS A 871 -29.35 84.20 -16.18
N ASN A 872 -28.52 85.14 -15.71
CA ASN A 872 -27.73 85.12 -14.46
C ASN A 872 -26.77 83.90 -14.24
N VAL A 873 -25.49 84.20 -13.96
CA VAL A 873 -24.43 83.36 -13.33
C VAL A 873 -23.47 82.55 -14.25
N GLY A 874 -22.16 82.87 -14.10
CA GLY A 874 -21.04 81.93 -13.90
C GLY A 874 -20.22 81.41 -15.10
N ARG A 875 -18.94 81.82 -15.15
CA ARG A 875 -17.77 81.30 -15.92
C ARG A 875 -18.01 80.57 -17.27
N GLY A 876 -17.96 81.32 -18.37
CA GLY A 876 -17.22 80.96 -19.60
C GLY A 876 -17.92 80.08 -20.64
N ILE A 877 -18.56 80.66 -21.66
CA ILE A 877 -18.85 79.94 -22.92
C ILE A 877 -17.65 80.12 -23.85
N GLN A 878 -17.15 79.04 -24.47
CA GLN A 878 -16.15 79.12 -25.52
C GLN A 878 -16.74 78.68 -26.86
N LEU A 879 -16.81 79.59 -27.83
CA LEU A 879 -17.15 79.25 -29.21
C LEU A 879 -15.89 79.29 -30.07
N ASN A 880 -15.46 78.14 -30.57
CA ASN A 880 -14.39 78.04 -31.54
C ASN A 880 -15.00 77.71 -32.90
N ALA A 881 -14.80 78.56 -33.90
CA ALA A 881 -15.24 78.30 -35.27
C ALA A 881 -14.04 78.40 -36.20
N THR A 882 -13.83 77.38 -37.03
CA THR A 882 -12.77 77.34 -38.03
C THR A 882 -13.36 77.09 -39.42
N ASN A 883 -13.00 77.92 -40.40
CA ASN A 883 -13.48 77.84 -41.79
C ASN A 883 -15.01 77.81 -41.93
N CYS A 884 -15.73 78.54 -41.07
CA CYS A 884 -17.19 78.54 -41.07
C CYS A 884 -17.77 79.77 -41.80
N LYS A 885 -18.95 79.62 -42.42
CA LYS A 885 -19.73 80.77 -42.91
C LYS A 885 -20.90 81.02 -41.98
N ILE A 886 -20.95 82.17 -41.32
CA ILE A 886 -22.02 82.52 -40.38
C ILE A 886 -22.88 83.60 -41.05
N GLN A 887 -24.06 83.21 -41.51
CA GLN A 887 -24.92 84.05 -42.35
C GLN A 887 -26.35 84.06 -41.84
N THR A 888 -27.04 85.20 -41.82
CA THR A 888 -28.46 85.23 -41.46
C THR A 888 -29.23 86.25 -42.28
N ALA A 889 -30.53 86.03 -42.47
CA ALA A 889 -31.44 87.07 -42.95
C ALA A 889 -31.93 87.99 -41.80
N GLY A 890 -31.62 87.65 -40.55
CA GLY A 890 -31.93 88.43 -39.35
C GLY A 890 -31.01 89.65 -39.12
N THR A 891 -31.21 90.31 -37.97
CA THR A 891 -30.50 91.56 -37.61
C THR A 891 -29.03 91.36 -37.28
N TYR A 892 -28.63 90.18 -36.78
CA TYR A 892 -27.26 89.88 -36.35
C TYR A 892 -26.85 88.47 -36.76
N ALA A 893 -25.69 88.30 -37.40
CA ALA A 893 -25.16 86.97 -37.70
C ALA A 893 -24.68 86.24 -36.42
N LEU A 894 -24.28 87.01 -35.40
CA LEU A 894 -23.98 86.52 -34.06
C LEU A 894 -24.62 87.47 -33.03
N GLU A 895 -25.51 86.94 -32.19
CA GLU A 895 -26.18 87.68 -31.12
C GLU A 895 -25.87 87.07 -29.74
N ILE A 896 -25.24 87.86 -28.88
CA ILE A 896 -24.99 87.56 -27.45
C ILE A 896 -25.55 88.74 -26.62
N PRO A 897 -26.84 88.71 -26.23
CA PRO A 897 -27.59 89.92 -25.91
C PRO A 897 -27.54 90.40 -24.45
N TRP A 898 -26.79 89.78 -23.53
CA TRP A 898 -26.93 90.04 -22.08
C TRP A 898 -25.62 90.29 -21.31
N ASN A 899 -25.69 91.17 -20.30
CA ASN A 899 -24.55 91.79 -19.59
C ASN A 899 -23.68 90.82 -18.77
N ASP A 900 -24.17 89.61 -18.46
CA ASP A 900 -23.58 88.72 -17.44
C ASP A 900 -22.95 87.43 -18.01
N ILE A 901 -22.78 87.32 -19.33
CA ILE A 901 -22.17 86.14 -19.99
C ILE A 901 -20.72 86.44 -20.35
N ASN A 902 -19.75 85.84 -19.64
CA ASN A 902 -18.35 85.83 -20.10
C ASN A 902 -18.22 84.78 -21.22
N ALA A 903 -18.23 85.21 -22.48
CA ALA A 903 -18.02 84.32 -23.62
C ALA A 903 -16.63 84.59 -24.24
N ASP A 904 -15.75 83.61 -24.24
CA ASP A 904 -14.56 83.66 -25.07
C ASP A 904 -14.90 83.10 -26.45
N SER A 905 -14.44 83.71 -27.52
CA SER A 905 -14.67 83.14 -28.86
C SER A 905 -13.45 83.27 -29.74
N VAL A 906 -13.19 82.23 -30.51
CA VAL A 906 -12.10 82.19 -31.49
C VAL A 906 -12.68 81.85 -32.84
N PHE A 907 -12.62 82.81 -33.77
CA PHE A 907 -13.03 82.63 -35.15
C PHE A 907 -11.79 82.64 -36.03
N ASN A 908 -11.52 81.52 -36.70
CA ASN A 908 -10.38 81.33 -37.60
C ASN A 908 -10.90 81.12 -39.03
N ASN A 909 -10.54 81.98 -39.97
CA ASN A 909 -10.96 81.89 -41.38
C ASN A 909 -12.48 81.86 -41.59
N CYS A 910 -13.26 82.55 -40.74
CA CYS A 910 -14.71 82.57 -40.85
C CYS A 910 -15.21 83.74 -41.71
N SER A 911 -16.36 83.59 -42.38
CA SER A 911 -17.02 84.68 -43.09
C SER A 911 -18.36 85.05 -42.46
N PHE A 912 -18.63 86.33 -42.27
CA PHE A 912 -19.88 86.82 -41.68
C PHE A 912 -20.71 87.65 -42.66
N SER A 913 -22.02 87.42 -42.74
CA SER A 913 -22.92 88.27 -43.54
C SER A 913 -24.32 88.35 -42.93
N ALA A 914 -24.93 89.54 -42.96
CA ALA A 914 -26.32 89.76 -42.56
C ALA A 914 -27.01 90.66 -43.59
N THR A 915 -28.23 90.33 -43.98
CA THR A 915 -28.98 91.08 -45.02
C THR A 915 -30.10 91.98 -44.46
N GLY A 916 -30.28 92.03 -43.14
CA GLY A 916 -31.33 92.84 -42.49
C GLY A 916 -31.05 94.36 -42.49
N ASN A 917 -32.12 95.17 -42.51
CA ASN A 917 -32.13 96.64 -42.68
C ASN A 917 -31.35 97.49 -41.63
N ASN A 918 -30.66 96.88 -40.67
CA ASN A 918 -29.99 97.59 -39.56
C ASN A 918 -28.46 97.39 -39.49
N GLY A 919 -27.82 96.89 -40.56
CA GLY A 919 -26.37 97.02 -40.79
C GLY A 919 -25.43 96.56 -39.66
N LYS A 920 -25.85 95.69 -38.73
CA LYS A 920 -25.00 95.22 -37.63
C LYS A 920 -24.73 93.74 -37.81
N ILE A 921 -23.47 93.33 -37.83
CA ILE A 921 -23.12 91.93 -38.12
C ILE A 921 -22.96 91.14 -36.82
N ILE A 922 -22.46 91.78 -35.77
CA ILE A 922 -22.11 91.16 -34.49
C ILE A 922 -22.61 92.03 -33.33
N TYR A 923 -23.34 91.42 -32.38
CA TYR A 923 -23.76 92.05 -31.12
C TYR A 923 -23.19 91.29 -29.92
N ILE A 924 -22.26 91.94 -29.19
CA ILE A 924 -21.53 91.34 -28.07
C ILE A 924 -21.59 92.29 -26.87
N TYR A 925 -21.91 91.74 -25.70
CA TYR A 925 -21.97 92.49 -24.44
C TYR A 925 -20.70 92.39 -23.58
N SER A 926 -20.09 91.22 -23.45
CA SER A 926 -18.88 90.97 -22.62
C SER A 926 -18.10 89.71 -23.07
N GLY A 927 -16.79 89.63 -22.75
CA GLY A 927 -15.91 88.50 -23.10
C GLY A 927 -14.64 88.89 -23.90
N THR A 928 -13.81 87.89 -24.23
CA THR A 928 -12.64 88.03 -25.12
C THR A 928 -12.88 87.37 -26.47
N HIS A 929 -12.82 88.13 -27.56
CA HIS A 929 -13.09 87.59 -28.90
C HIS A 929 -11.91 87.80 -29.84
N TYR A 930 -11.48 86.71 -30.47
CA TYR A 930 -10.40 86.67 -31.45
C TYR A 930 -10.98 86.43 -32.84
N PHE A 931 -10.70 87.35 -33.76
CA PHE A 931 -11.03 87.22 -35.18
C PHE A 931 -9.73 87.13 -35.97
N ASN A 932 -9.40 85.93 -36.42
CA ASN A 932 -8.18 85.61 -37.15
C ASN A 932 -8.52 85.33 -38.61
N ASN A 933 -8.08 86.19 -39.52
CA ASN A 933 -8.28 86.07 -40.97
C ASN A 933 -9.77 85.89 -41.36
N CYS A 934 -10.66 86.65 -40.72
CA CYS A 934 -12.09 86.58 -41.00
C CYS A 934 -12.50 87.58 -42.09
N THR A 935 -13.56 87.28 -42.83
CA THR A 935 -14.13 88.20 -43.83
C THR A 935 -15.54 88.61 -43.43
N TYR A 936 -15.98 89.78 -43.87
CA TYR A 936 -17.38 90.17 -43.75
C TYR A 936 -17.86 90.83 -45.04
N ASN A 937 -19.13 90.62 -45.37
CA ASN A 937 -19.78 91.22 -46.51
C ASN A 937 -20.90 92.17 -46.02
N ALA A 938 -20.78 93.47 -46.34
CA ALA A 938 -21.70 94.50 -45.89
C ALA A 938 -22.20 95.32 -47.09
N SER A 939 -23.35 94.94 -47.64
CA SER A 939 -23.99 95.67 -48.74
C SER A 939 -24.77 96.92 -48.31
N ALA A 940 -24.91 97.20 -47.00
CA ALA A 940 -25.53 98.42 -46.49
C ALA A 940 -25.07 98.73 -45.05
N LEU A 941 -24.14 99.67 -44.87
CA LEU A 941 -23.75 100.18 -43.54
C LEU A 941 -24.03 101.68 -43.42
N VAL A 942 -24.95 102.02 -42.50
CA VAL A 942 -24.96 103.29 -41.76
C VAL A 942 -24.79 102.92 -40.28
N GLY A 943 -23.60 102.45 -39.88
CA GLY A 943 -23.33 101.98 -38.50
C GLY A 943 -21.97 101.29 -38.33
N SER A 944 -21.56 100.98 -37.09
CA SER A 944 -20.33 100.24 -36.78
C SER A 944 -20.51 98.72 -36.91
N MET A 945 -19.50 98.01 -37.44
CA MET A 945 -19.48 96.54 -37.62
C MET A 945 -19.74 95.77 -36.32
N ILE A 946 -19.18 96.28 -35.22
CA ILE A 946 -19.36 95.78 -33.86
C ILE A 946 -20.01 96.90 -33.07
N ASN A 947 -21.10 96.59 -32.37
CA ASN A 947 -21.77 97.54 -31.50
C ASN A 947 -21.56 97.11 -30.05
N TYR A 948 -20.83 97.92 -29.29
CA TYR A 948 -20.63 97.73 -27.87
C TYR A 948 -21.60 98.59 -27.08
N ARG A 949 -22.27 98.00 -26.09
CA ARG A 949 -23.06 98.75 -25.12
C ARG A 949 -22.36 98.69 -23.77
N THR A 950 -21.82 99.81 -23.31
CA THR A 950 -21.29 99.91 -21.94
C THR A 950 -22.46 99.96 -20.96
N SER A 951 -22.44 99.07 -19.96
CA SER A 951 -23.35 99.12 -18.82
C SER A 951 -23.08 100.40 -18.01
N THR A 952 -24.12 101.18 -17.71
CA THR A 952 -24.03 102.42 -16.91
C THR A 952 -23.97 102.18 -15.40
N SER A 953 -23.96 100.93 -14.92
CA SER A 953 -23.89 100.60 -13.49
C SER A 953 -22.57 99.91 -13.13
N GLY A 954 -21.69 100.68 -12.48
CA GLY A 954 -20.40 100.34 -11.84
C GLY A 954 -19.96 98.88 -11.78
N GLY A 955 -19.12 98.50 -12.75
CA GLY A 955 -18.30 97.28 -12.75
C GLY A 955 -17.42 97.26 -14.00
N SER A 956 -16.11 97.42 -13.83
CA SER A 956 -15.13 97.61 -14.91
C SER A 956 -14.75 96.29 -15.59
N HIS A 957 -15.51 95.86 -16.60
CA HIS A 957 -15.02 94.91 -17.61
C HIS A 957 -15.33 95.47 -19.00
N ILE A 958 -14.33 96.08 -19.63
CA ILE A 958 -14.40 96.45 -21.05
C ILE A 958 -14.10 95.16 -21.83
N PRO A 959 -15.00 94.68 -22.71
CA PRO A 959 -14.71 93.53 -23.56
C PRO A 959 -13.45 93.79 -24.39
N SER A 960 -12.57 92.80 -24.48
CA SER A 960 -11.35 92.89 -25.28
C SER A 960 -11.57 92.17 -26.61
N VAL A 961 -11.52 92.91 -27.70
CA VAL A 961 -11.64 92.34 -29.05
C VAL A 961 -10.29 92.47 -29.75
N TYR A 962 -9.73 91.30 -30.10
CA TYR A 962 -8.47 91.19 -30.80
C TYR A 962 -8.75 90.84 -32.25
N ILE A 963 -8.49 91.81 -33.14
CA ILE A 963 -8.62 91.65 -34.58
C ILE A 963 -7.21 91.51 -35.13
N ASN A 964 -6.82 90.29 -35.50
CA ASN A 964 -5.53 90.06 -36.14
C ASN A 964 -5.59 90.43 -37.63
N GLU A 965 -6.67 90.06 -38.33
CA GLU A 965 -6.92 90.45 -39.72
C GLU A 965 -8.42 90.27 -40.05
N ILE A 966 -9.12 91.36 -40.41
CA ILE A 966 -10.49 91.32 -40.95
C ILE A 966 -10.50 92.04 -42.29
N LYS A 967 -10.96 91.36 -43.35
CA LYS A 967 -11.09 91.92 -44.70
C LYS A 967 -12.55 92.19 -45.03
N GLN A 968 -12.84 93.37 -45.58
CA GLN A 968 -14.11 93.65 -46.23
C GLN A 968 -14.08 93.04 -47.63
N ASN A 969 -15.06 92.19 -47.94
CA ASN A 969 -15.28 91.70 -49.31
C ASN A 969 -16.13 92.67 -50.12
#